data_AF-A0A2D8Z582-F1
#
_entry.id   AF-A0A2D8Z582-F1
#
_cell.length_a   1.000
_cell.length_b   1.000
_cell.length_c   1.000
_cell.angle_alpha   90.00
_cell.angle_beta   90.00
_cell.angle_gamma   90.00
#
_symmetry.space_group_name_H-M   'P 1'
#
loop_
_entity.id
_entity.type
_entity.pdbx_description
1 polymer ?
#
loop_
_entity_poly.entity_id
_entity_poly.type
_entity_poly.pdbx_seq_one_letter_code
_entity_poly.pdbx_strand_id
1 'polypeptide(L)'
;MSPEKLAAWCIVPFDAKKRTPTQRAEMLKRLGIKRCAYDWRGEHVMEFEEEILQYKKHGIEFFAFWAGHEKAYELFQKYEMSPQIWRTLGSPTEGTQEEMISIAADTMQGIAARIAKFGSKLGLYNHGGWGGEPKNLVSVCKELRRRGHDNVGIVYNWHHGHGHIEDWRESLNIMKPYLICLNLNGMNSHAKPKILDLSHGEHDRQMIKVILESGYDGPIGILDHRTEIDTEIALRANMQGLDWLIRDYNEPGSAGKKPLKSQEVTKDVPLTKSSNLNVNRIPLDLAANPYYDSYVNRDRVYDFYARQALNREKKPETFPGLDGGYQGHWGNQNDQETWKDGRIKEMDHGSMVSGVFRGNGLTIPRAVSVRLASENGVPYNVVFDTDKMKFSTAWTGDLVSWSDVRRGFMQGIPMGGKIVELRDLKKKIAGAKFQGLYRDGKRVIFAWSIPGIAKITYRTAIVENGIVHEIETDAPKTFSQQWSEKNVTTGKMGSGFPYAIDTLTLPYNNPWKSLMFLGGHDFVSDSRIAVCTIPGDVWICDVSEPNLEKLTWKRFAAGLHQPLGLKVVNGVIHVMCRDQIVALHDQNGDDEADYYESVSRIHDTSSGSHDFITGLERDLSGRWYFASGNQGLCRVNNDRIDVLGTGLRNPNGLGISPDGSVVLTSVQEGNWTPASAICDISYGGHFGAGGPRQGELGYVPPMLYLPRGVDNSSGGQTFIDSQRWGPVNGQWLHFSSGFSKYFLVLRESLKNKSQAAAIVLPGSFLAGAHRGRFSPYDGQLYVAGSQGWGNYGVADGSLQRVRFNDKKNSYPYPTNFEVRENGIILTFSDDQSLPSTNNKDWYAQHWNYRYGPSYGSMEYSVSNPAETGHDQLEVRSVQRIDDTSKLFIEIPQIQPVNQLHLHYNGKNKIELFATIHELGKPFKDFNDYKKIKKIFGVDSQIVASDTDDPNILISACTACHHMKDQTVGPSLEFIKTKYAENPKGIVDWAISPQKNNPQLPPMPSFSFLGEKRLKIIADKMLE
;
A
#
# COMPACT_ATOMS: atom_id res chain seq x y z
N MET A 1 15.86 -6.81 14.63
CA MET A 1 16.62 -5.75 15.35
C MET A 1 16.20 -4.39 14.81
N SER A 2 16.20 -3.34 15.63
CA SER A 2 15.85 -1.99 15.13
C SER A 2 16.92 -1.47 14.15
N PRO A 3 16.54 -0.91 12.98
CA PRO A 3 17.48 -0.29 12.03
C PRO A 3 18.34 0.82 12.67
N GLU A 4 17.86 1.42 13.75
CA GLU A 4 18.58 2.47 14.49
C GLU A 4 19.82 1.95 15.22
N LYS A 5 19.98 0.62 15.31
CA LYS A 5 21.14 -0.02 15.95
C LYS A 5 22.21 -0.48 14.96
N LEU A 6 21.95 -0.36 13.66
CA LEU A 6 22.89 -0.73 12.62
C LEU A 6 23.90 0.39 12.38
N ALA A 7 25.18 0.02 12.24
CA ALA A 7 26.23 0.91 11.79
C ALA A 7 26.91 0.33 10.55
N ALA A 8 27.17 1.16 9.54
CA ALA A 8 28.05 0.76 8.44
C ALA A 8 29.51 0.73 8.94
N TRP A 9 30.27 -0.31 8.60
CA TRP A 9 31.66 -0.49 9.04
C TRP A 9 32.59 -0.92 7.90
N CYS A 10 33.83 -0.45 7.90
CA CYS A 10 34.82 -0.73 6.86
C CYS A 10 34.35 -0.37 5.46
N ILE A 11 33.79 0.83 5.28
CA ILE A 11 33.14 1.22 4.01
C ILE A 11 33.84 2.36 3.27
N VAL A 12 34.93 2.89 3.81
CA VAL A 12 35.58 4.09 3.25
C VAL A 12 36.74 3.70 2.33
N PRO A 13 37.82 3.06 2.81
CA PRO A 13 38.93 2.63 1.95
C PRO A 13 38.61 1.40 1.11
N PHE A 14 37.51 0.70 1.40
CA PHE A 14 37.10 -0.53 0.70
C PHE A 14 36.03 -0.29 -0.37
N ASP A 15 35.47 0.92 -0.47
CA ASP A 15 34.47 1.22 -1.49
C ASP A 15 35.12 1.20 -2.88
N ALA A 16 34.75 0.21 -3.70
CA ALA A 16 35.24 0.08 -5.07
C ALA A 16 34.96 1.33 -5.92
N LYS A 17 33.91 2.11 -5.60
CA LYS A 17 33.56 3.35 -6.30
C LYS A 17 34.31 4.58 -5.78
N LYS A 18 35.04 4.47 -4.67
CA LYS A 18 35.78 5.58 -4.04
C LYS A 18 34.91 6.84 -3.88
N ARG A 19 33.70 6.67 -3.35
CA ARG A 19 32.72 7.77 -3.19
C ARG A 19 33.32 8.93 -2.38
N THR A 20 32.93 10.15 -2.74
CA THR A 20 33.19 11.34 -1.93
C THR A 20 32.36 11.35 -0.64
N PRO A 21 32.68 12.18 0.37
CA PRO A 21 31.88 12.31 1.59
C PRO A 21 30.38 12.56 1.35
N THR A 22 30.04 13.46 0.42
CA THR A 22 28.64 13.75 0.06
C THR A 22 27.95 12.51 -0.50
N GLN A 23 28.58 11.83 -1.46
CA GLN A 23 28.02 10.65 -2.10
C GLN A 23 27.84 9.49 -1.10
N ARG A 24 28.75 9.36 -0.14
CA ARG A 24 28.67 8.35 0.93
C ARG A 24 27.53 8.65 1.90
N ALA A 25 27.38 9.90 2.34
CA ALA A 25 26.25 10.32 3.17
C ALA A 25 24.90 10.11 2.47
N GLU A 26 24.80 10.43 1.17
CA GLU A 26 23.60 10.17 0.37
C GLU A 26 23.31 8.67 0.23
N MET A 27 24.34 7.85 0.02
CA MET A 27 24.21 6.38 -0.04
C MET A 27 23.67 5.83 1.29
N LEU A 28 24.25 6.20 2.42
CA LEU A 28 23.80 5.74 3.73
C LEU A 28 22.36 6.18 4.02
N LYS A 29 21.99 7.41 3.66
CA LYS A 29 20.61 7.91 3.75
C LYS A 29 19.64 7.10 2.89
N ARG A 30 20.00 6.79 1.63
CA ARG A 30 19.18 5.92 0.75
C ARG A 30 19.02 4.51 1.31
N LEU A 31 20.04 3.98 1.99
CA LEU A 31 20.01 2.68 2.64
C LEU A 31 19.28 2.69 3.99
N GLY A 32 18.93 3.86 4.53
CA GLY A 32 18.31 3.99 5.85
C GLY A 32 19.25 3.73 7.02
N ILE A 33 20.57 3.71 6.79
CA ILE A 33 21.58 3.50 7.84
C ILE A 33 21.86 4.85 8.52
N LYS A 34 21.61 4.92 9.82
CA LYS A 34 21.75 6.16 10.61
C LYS A 34 23.11 6.29 11.30
N ARG A 35 23.99 5.29 11.26
CA ARG A 35 25.29 5.30 11.94
C ARG A 35 26.40 4.86 11.01
N CYS A 36 27.55 5.51 11.07
CA CYS A 36 28.76 5.06 10.38
C CYS A 36 29.92 4.94 11.37
N ALA A 37 30.55 3.77 11.40
CA ALA A 37 31.88 3.57 11.96
C ALA A 37 32.90 3.87 10.86
N TYR A 38 33.64 4.96 11.01
CA TYR A 38 34.50 5.52 9.97
C TYR A 38 35.90 4.93 10.05
N ASP A 39 36.31 4.22 9.01
CA ASP A 39 37.69 3.81 8.79
C ASP A 39 38.38 4.69 7.74
N TRP A 40 39.70 4.75 7.76
CA TRP A 40 40.42 5.73 6.94
C TRP A 40 41.83 5.28 6.58
N ARG A 41 42.44 6.03 5.65
CA ARG A 41 43.82 5.92 5.15
C ARG A 41 44.35 7.34 4.93
N GLY A 42 45.66 7.49 4.72
CA GLY A 42 46.33 8.80 4.71
C GLY A 42 45.67 9.84 3.78
N GLU A 43 45.15 9.41 2.63
CA GLU A 43 44.45 10.25 1.67
C GLU A 43 43.16 10.90 2.21
N HIS A 44 42.48 10.25 3.14
CA HIS A 44 41.18 10.69 3.67
C HIS A 44 41.32 11.75 4.77
N VAL A 45 42.53 12.05 5.25
CA VAL A 45 42.75 12.99 6.37
C VAL A 45 42.23 14.40 6.05
N MET A 46 42.33 14.82 4.78
CA MET A 46 41.82 16.12 4.33
C MET A 46 40.29 16.17 4.24
N GLU A 47 39.61 15.03 4.26
CA GLU A 47 38.16 14.91 4.07
C GLU A 47 37.37 14.79 5.38
N PHE A 48 38.05 14.60 6.53
CA PHE A 48 37.39 14.34 7.82
C PHE A 48 36.33 15.37 8.20
N GLU A 49 36.62 16.66 7.99
CA GLU A 49 35.67 17.72 8.33
C GLU A 49 34.44 17.70 7.42
N GLU A 50 34.64 17.45 6.12
CA GLU A 50 33.55 17.35 5.16
C GLU A 50 32.67 16.13 5.46
N GLU A 51 33.26 15.00 5.85
CA GLU A 51 32.50 13.81 6.26
C GLU A 51 31.58 14.10 7.46
N ILE A 52 32.09 14.79 8.47
CA ILE A 52 31.31 15.22 9.64
C ILE A 52 30.14 16.10 9.22
N LEU A 53 30.38 17.09 8.36
CA LEU A 53 29.37 18.03 7.90
C LEU A 53 28.28 17.34 7.07
N GLN A 54 28.66 16.45 6.16
CA GLN A 54 27.70 15.70 5.34
C GLN A 54 26.89 14.71 6.18
N TYR A 55 27.50 14.03 7.15
CA TYR A 55 26.75 13.18 8.07
C TYR A 55 25.75 13.97 8.89
N LYS A 56 26.13 15.12 9.45
CA LYS A 56 25.21 16.01 10.18
C LYS A 56 24.05 16.48 9.31
N LYS A 57 24.33 16.93 8.07
CA LYS A 57 23.31 17.36 7.10
C LYS A 57 22.33 16.25 6.74
N HIS A 58 22.79 15.01 6.69
CA HIS A 58 21.98 13.86 6.28
C HIS A 58 21.38 13.07 7.46
N GLY A 59 21.60 13.51 8.71
CA GLY A 59 21.07 12.85 9.91
C GLY A 59 21.75 11.52 10.22
N ILE A 60 23.04 11.41 9.89
CA ILE A 60 23.88 10.23 10.14
C ILE A 60 24.77 10.53 11.35
N GLU A 61 24.77 9.64 12.33
CA GLU A 61 25.66 9.67 13.47
C GLU A 61 27.05 9.19 13.05
N PHE A 62 28.05 10.04 13.28
CA PHE A 62 29.45 9.64 13.22
C PHE A 62 29.75 8.79 14.46
N PHE A 63 29.47 7.49 14.36
CA PHE A 63 29.30 6.59 15.50
C PHE A 63 30.62 6.10 16.10
N ALA A 64 31.60 5.78 15.24
CA ALA A 64 32.91 5.32 15.67
C ALA A 64 34.01 5.76 14.69
N PHE A 65 35.27 5.75 15.15
CA PHE A 65 36.44 6.12 14.38
C PHE A 65 37.58 5.11 14.57
N TRP A 66 38.06 4.54 13.47
CA TRP A 66 39.13 3.55 13.47
C TRP A 66 40.49 4.18 13.75
N ALA A 67 41.30 3.53 14.58
CA ALA A 67 42.73 3.78 14.73
C ALA A 67 43.17 5.20 15.09
N GLY A 68 42.27 6.16 15.36
CA GLY A 68 42.56 7.49 15.92
C GLY A 68 43.46 8.41 15.07
N HIS A 69 43.26 9.72 15.14
CA HIS A 69 44.12 10.69 14.45
C HIS A 69 44.04 12.07 15.12
N GLU A 70 45.16 12.78 15.22
CA GLU A 70 45.22 14.12 15.86
C GLU A 70 44.21 15.09 15.26
N LYS A 71 44.16 15.15 13.91
CA LYS A 71 43.21 16.01 13.20
C LYS A 71 41.75 15.66 13.50
N ALA A 72 41.43 14.38 13.62
CA ALA A 72 40.07 13.95 13.94
C ALA A 72 39.69 14.37 15.37
N TYR A 73 40.63 14.26 16.33
CA TYR A 73 40.37 14.72 17.70
C TYR A 73 40.15 16.23 17.79
N GLU A 74 40.90 17.05 17.04
CA GLU A 74 40.63 18.49 16.93
C GLU A 74 39.20 18.75 16.41
N LEU A 75 38.77 18.01 15.39
CA LEU A 75 37.45 18.17 14.80
C LEU A 75 36.33 17.68 15.72
N PHE A 76 36.52 16.56 16.43
CA PHE A 76 35.54 16.08 17.41
C PHE A 76 35.37 17.08 18.54
N GLN A 77 36.44 17.74 18.98
CA GLN A 77 36.35 18.84 19.93
C GLN A 77 35.65 20.06 19.33
N LYS A 78 35.97 20.45 18.09
CA LYS A 78 35.35 21.58 17.38
C LYS A 78 33.83 21.41 17.22
N TYR A 79 33.38 20.19 16.95
CA TYR A 79 31.97 19.89 16.69
C TYR A 79 31.23 19.27 17.88
N GLU A 80 31.85 19.22 19.07
CA GLU A 80 31.29 18.66 20.31
C GLU A 80 30.79 17.22 20.14
N MET A 81 31.60 16.37 19.51
CA MET A 81 31.28 14.99 19.18
C MET A 81 32.06 14.01 20.05
N SER A 82 31.44 12.86 20.35
CA SER A 82 32.04 11.80 21.18
C SER A 82 31.96 10.41 20.52
N PRO A 83 32.50 10.22 19.29
CA PRO A 83 32.48 8.91 18.64
C PRO A 83 33.28 7.88 19.45
N GLN A 84 32.92 6.61 19.33
CA GLN A 84 33.78 5.54 19.87
C GLN A 84 35.13 5.53 19.13
N ILE A 85 36.24 5.30 19.84
CA ILE A 85 37.55 5.14 19.21
C ILE A 85 37.95 3.67 19.27
N TRP A 86 38.15 3.05 18.11
CA TRP A 86 38.43 1.61 18.01
C TRP A 86 39.92 1.38 17.77
N ARG A 87 40.54 0.55 18.62
CA ARG A 87 41.97 0.25 18.60
C ARG A 87 42.22 -1.24 18.72
N THR A 88 43.04 -1.79 17.83
CA THR A 88 43.52 -3.16 17.95
C THR A 88 44.28 -3.33 19.26
N LEU A 89 43.95 -4.37 20.02
CA LEU A 89 44.70 -4.72 21.22
C LEU A 89 46.03 -5.39 20.85
N GLY A 90 47.12 -4.97 21.48
CA GLY A 90 48.43 -5.59 21.29
C GLY A 90 48.44 -7.06 21.69
N SER A 91 49.32 -7.85 21.07
CA SER A 91 49.52 -9.27 21.38
C SER A 91 50.94 -9.50 21.91
N PRO A 92 51.17 -9.32 23.23
CA PRO A 92 52.43 -9.72 23.85
C PRO A 92 52.74 -11.20 23.57
N THR A 93 54.01 -11.53 23.35
CA THR A 93 54.46 -12.87 22.97
C THR A 93 55.25 -13.59 24.05
N GLU A 94 55.63 -12.88 25.12
CA GLU A 94 56.46 -13.38 26.22
C GLU A 94 55.93 -12.87 27.56
N GLY A 95 56.14 -13.65 28.62
CA GLY A 95 55.68 -13.36 29.99
C GLY A 95 54.55 -14.26 30.47
N THR A 96 54.25 -14.19 31.76
CA THR A 96 53.07 -14.81 32.37
C THR A 96 51.79 -14.12 31.89
N GLN A 97 50.64 -14.77 32.03
CA GLN A 97 49.35 -14.21 31.62
C GLN A 97 49.05 -12.86 32.27
N GLU A 98 49.42 -12.69 33.55
CA GLU A 98 49.24 -11.42 34.28
C GLU A 98 50.15 -10.31 33.76
N GLU A 99 51.41 -10.62 33.46
CA GLU A 99 52.36 -9.68 32.85
C GLU A 99 51.89 -9.26 31.45
N MET A 100 51.43 -10.20 30.63
CA MET A 100 50.90 -9.90 29.29
C MET A 100 49.63 -9.03 29.35
N ILE A 101 48.73 -9.28 30.31
CA ILE A 101 47.57 -8.40 30.56
C ILE A 101 48.01 -6.99 30.93
N SER A 102 49.00 -6.86 31.83
CA SER A 102 49.51 -5.55 32.23
C SER A 102 50.14 -4.81 31.06
N ILE A 103 51.01 -5.47 30.29
CA ILE A 103 51.67 -4.90 29.11
C ILE A 103 50.63 -4.42 28.10
N ALA A 104 49.62 -5.24 27.80
CA ALA A 104 48.56 -4.88 26.87
C ALA A 104 47.72 -3.69 27.39
N ALA A 105 47.42 -3.63 28.69
CA ALA A 105 46.76 -2.48 29.32
C ALA A 105 47.62 -1.21 29.26
N ASP A 106 48.93 -1.32 29.47
CA ASP A 106 49.87 -0.19 29.40
C ASP A 106 49.85 0.49 28.03
N THR A 107 49.69 -0.28 26.95
CA THR A 107 49.60 0.28 25.59
C THR A 107 48.32 1.07 25.32
N MET A 108 47.26 0.85 26.11
CA MET A 108 45.93 1.44 25.90
C MET A 108 45.58 2.54 26.89
N GLN A 109 46.22 2.59 28.07
CA GLN A 109 45.87 3.55 29.13
C GLN A 109 45.97 5.01 28.68
N GLY A 110 47.00 5.36 27.89
CA GLY A 110 47.23 6.73 27.43
C GLY A 110 46.11 7.22 26.52
N ILE A 111 45.65 6.37 25.59
CA ILE A 111 44.53 6.72 24.72
C ILE A 111 43.20 6.71 25.49
N ALA A 112 42.98 5.75 26.40
CA ALA A 112 41.78 5.70 27.24
C ALA A 112 41.60 6.98 28.06
N ALA A 113 42.67 7.43 28.73
CA ALA A 113 42.70 8.67 29.51
C ALA A 113 42.45 9.91 28.64
N ARG A 114 43.05 9.95 27.45
CA ARG A 114 42.92 11.07 26.53
C ARG A 114 41.49 11.24 26.04
N ILE A 115 40.86 10.15 25.58
CA ILE A 115 39.55 10.24 24.94
C ILE A 115 38.38 10.35 25.92
N ALA A 116 38.61 9.96 27.19
CA ALA A 116 37.68 10.20 28.27
C ALA A 116 37.38 11.71 28.45
N LYS A 117 38.35 12.59 28.18
CA LYS A 117 38.21 14.05 28.33
C LYS A 117 37.13 14.67 27.43
N PHE A 118 36.80 14.02 26.32
CA PHE A 118 35.75 14.46 25.38
C PHE A 118 34.60 13.45 25.30
N GLY A 119 34.37 12.65 26.36
CA GLY A 119 33.21 11.78 26.51
C GLY A 119 33.20 10.50 25.65
N SER A 120 34.30 10.20 24.97
CA SER A 120 34.38 9.05 24.05
C SER A 120 34.74 7.74 24.75
N LYS A 121 34.29 6.63 24.15
CA LYS A 121 34.60 5.27 24.62
C LYS A 121 35.74 4.65 23.81
N LEU A 122 36.62 3.90 24.49
CA LEU A 122 37.65 3.09 23.84
C LEU A 122 37.10 1.68 23.57
N GLY A 123 37.10 1.27 22.31
CA GLY A 123 36.78 -0.09 21.89
C GLY A 123 38.04 -0.91 21.66
N LEU A 124 38.28 -1.92 22.49
CA LEU A 124 39.30 -2.93 22.27
C LEU A 124 38.86 -3.82 21.10
N TYR A 125 39.55 -3.72 19.98
CA TYR A 125 39.21 -4.38 18.72
C TYR A 125 40.01 -5.66 18.54
N ASN A 126 39.33 -6.78 18.24
CA ASN A 126 39.99 -8.06 17.99
C ASN A 126 40.56 -8.15 16.56
N HIS A 127 41.83 -8.57 16.43
CA HIS A 127 42.48 -8.75 15.14
C HIS A 127 43.41 -9.98 15.13
N GLY A 128 42.95 -11.08 15.73
CA GLY A 128 43.75 -12.31 15.93
C GLY A 128 44.88 -12.15 16.95
N GLY A 129 45.69 -13.21 17.11
CA GLY A 129 46.77 -13.25 18.12
C GLY A 129 46.24 -13.19 19.56
N TRP A 130 47.14 -13.08 20.53
CA TRP A 130 46.79 -13.05 21.96
C TRP A 130 45.77 -11.95 22.29
N GLY A 131 45.92 -10.76 21.70
CA GLY A 131 45.02 -9.62 21.91
C GLY A 131 43.67 -9.74 21.20
N GLY A 132 43.51 -10.73 20.31
CA GLY A 132 42.24 -11.05 19.65
C GLY A 132 41.36 -12.04 20.43
N GLU A 133 41.92 -12.74 21.41
CA GLU A 133 41.23 -13.77 22.18
C GLU A 133 40.16 -13.17 23.13
N PRO A 134 38.91 -13.67 23.13
CA PRO A 134 37.82 -13.16 23.97
C PRO A 134 38.17 -13.04 25.45
N LYS A 135 38.85 -14.04 26.03
CA LYS A 135 39.25 -14.06 27.44
C LYS A 135 40.29 -12.97 27.77
N ASN A 136 41.18 -12.68 26.82
CA ASN A 136 42.24 -11.69 27.00
C ASN A 136 41.68 -10.28 26.85
N LEU A 137 40.80 -10.04 25.87
CA LEU A 137 40.06 -8.78 25.72
C LEU A 137 39.28 -8.43 26.99
N VAL A 138 38.58 -9.41 27.58
CA VAL A 138 37.87 -9.23 28.86
C VAL A 138 38.84 -8.94 30.00
N SER A 139 39.95 -9.67 30.10
CA SER A 139 40.94 -9.48 31.17
C SER A 139 41.61 -8.10 31.10
N VAL A 140 42.00 -7.65 29.91
CA VAL A 140 42.58 -6.32 29.71
C VAL A 140 41.53 -5.22 29.94
N CYS A 141 40.28 -5.41 29.51
CA CYS A 141 39.21 -4.45 29.82
C CYS A 141 38.99 -4.32 31.33
N LYS A 142 39.01 -5.42 32.08
CA LYS A 142 38.92 -5.42 33.55
C LYS A 142 40.11 -4.70 34.18
N GLU A 143 41.31 -4.97 33.70
CA GLU A 143 42.53 -4.33 34.21
C GLU A 143 42.55 -2.82 33.96
N LEU A 144 42.17 -2.37 32.76
CA LEU A 144 42.05 -0.93 32.45
C LEU A 144 41.00 -0.24 33.33
N ARG A 145 39.85 -0.88 33.59
CA ARG A 145 38.84 -0.35 34.53
C ARG A 145 39.37 -0.30 35.96
N ARG A 146 40.13 -1.31 36.39
CA ARG A 146 40.81 -1.32 37.71
C ARG A 146 41.81 -0.17 37.84
N ARG A 147 42.43 0.25 36.74
CA ARG A 147 43.31 1.44 36.66
C ARG A 147 42.57 2.77 36.52
N GLY A 148 41.24 2.78 36.59
CA GLY A 148 40.40 3.99 36.56
C GLY A 148 39.88 4.39 35.18
N HIS A 149 39.93 3.50 34.18
CA HIS A 149 39.42 3.77 32.82
C HIS A 149 38.07 3.09 32.56
N ASP A 150 36.99 3.65 33.10
CA ASP A 150 35.62 3.12 32.95
C ASP A 150 35.04 3.27 31.53
N ASN A 151 35.62 4.14 30.70
CA ASN A 151 35.20 4.37 29.32
C ASN A 151 35.68 3.29 28.32
N VAL A 152 36.22 2.17 28.80
CA VAL A 152 36.73 1.08 27.97
C VAL A 152 35.70 -0.05 27.82
N GLY A 153 35.55 -0.56 26.59
CA GLY A 153 34.75 -1.72 26.24
C GLY A 153 35.35 -2.51 25.07
N ILE A 154 34.62 -3.50 24.58
CA ILE A 154 35.06 -4.44 23.54
C ILE A 154 34.26 -4.20 22.25
N VAL A 155 34.97 -4.17 21.12
CA VAL A 155 34.39 -4.22 19.78
C VAL A 155 34.83 -5.53 19.15
N TYR A 156 33.89 -6.45 18.98
CA TYR A 156 34.20 -7.78 18.47
C TYR A 156 33.78 -7.92 17.00
N ASN A 157 34.64 -8.51 16.19
CA ASN A 157 34.52 -8.62 14.75
C ASN A 157 34.59 -10.09 14.36
N TRP A 158 33.51 -10.58 13.75
CA TRP A 158 33.41 -11.97 13.32
C TRP A 158 34.52 -12.38 12.34
N HIS A 159 34.86 -11.55 11.36
CA HIS A 159 35.94 -11.86 10.40
C HIS A 159 37.33 -12.04 11.02
N HIS A 160 37.56 -11.61 12.27
CA HIS A 160 38.77 -11.89 13.04
C HIS A 160 38.60 -12.99 14.10
N GLY A 161 37.38 -13.47 14.32
CA GLY A 161 37.02 -14.47 15.33
C GLY A 161 36.75 -15.88 14.76
N HIS A 162 37.32 -16.24 13.61
CA HIS A 162 37.08 -17.56 12.99
C HIS A 162 37.48 -18.75 13.87
N GLY A 163 38.46 -18.58 14.77
CA GLY A 163 38.84 -19.61 15.74
C GLY A 163 37.78 -19.85 16.83
N HIS A 164 36.78 -18.96 16.93
CA HIS A 164 35.74 -18.97 17.96
C HIS A 164 34.34 -19.24 17.41
N ILE A 165 34.23 -19.89 16.26
CA ILE A 165 32.94 -20.33 15.72
C ILE A 165 32.32 -21.38 16.66
N GLU A 166 33.12 -22.38 17.06
CA GLU A 166 32.67 -23.51 17.88
C GLU A 166 32.34 -23.12 19.33
N ASP A 167 33.06 -22.15 19.91
CA ASP A 167 32.87 -21.65 21.27
C ASP A 167 32.22 -20.26 21.31
N TRP A 168 31.50 -19.88 20.25
CA TRP A 168 30.94 -18.53 20.08
C TRP A 168 30.01 -18.14 21.24
N ARG A 169 29.22 -19.10 21.77
CA ARG A 169 28.29 -18.84 22.88
C ARG A 169 29.05 -18.51 24.16
N GLU A 170 30.07 -19.28 24.50
CA GLU A 170 30.93 -19.08 25.66
C GLU A 170 31.68 -17.75 25.53
N SER A 171 32.25 -17.49 24.36
CA SER A 171 32.96 -16.25 24.03
C SER A 171 32.06 -15.03 24.14
N LEU A 172 30.84 -15.07 23.57
CA LEU A 172 29.88 -13.98 23.68
C LEU A 172 29.46 -13.76 25.13
N ASN A 173 29.19 -14.82 25.90
CA ASN A 173 28.75 -14.71 27.30
C ASN A 173 29.77 -13.99 28.18
N ILE A 174 31.06 -14.29 28.04
CA ILE A 174 32.10 -13.61 28.82
C ILE A 174 32.33 -12.15 28.36
N MET A 175 32.14 -11.87 27.07
CA MET A 175 32.35 -10.53 26.51
C MET A 175 31.15 -9.60 26.72
N LYS A 176 29.92 -10.13 26.75
CA LYS A 176 28.66 -9.36 26.75
C LYS A 176 28.64 -8.18 27.74
N PRO A 177 29.10 -8.29 29.00
CA PRO A 177 29.10 -7.16 29.95
C PRO A 177 30.01 -5.98 29.53
N TYR A 178 30.92 -6.21 28.60
CA TYR A 178 31.92 -5.25 28.14
C TYR A 178 31.73 -4.86 26.66
N LEU A 179 30.83 -5.52 25.92
CA LEU A 179 30.60 -5.25 24.49
C LEU A 179 29.96 -3.87 24.28
N ILE A 180 30.59 -3.06 23.43
CA ILE A 180 30.07 -1.75 22.99
C ILE A 180 29.67 -1.73 21.52
N CYS A 181 30.11 -2.74 20.73
CA CYS A 181 29.65 -3.00 19.37
C CYS A 181 30.02 -4.43 18.96
N LEU A 182 29.21 -5.05 18.10
CA LEU A 182 29.51 -6.33 17.46
C LEU A 182 29.41 -6.19 15.94
N ASN A 183 30.46 -6.52 15.21
CA ASN A 183 30.55 -6.37 13.76
C ASN A 183 30.43 -7.73 13.07
N LEU A 184 29.50 -7.84 12.13
CA LEU A 184 29.02 -9.09 11.54
C LEU A 184 29.34 -9.19 10.04
N ASN A 185 29.67 -10.40 9.61
CA ASN A 185 29.78 -10.82 8.21
C ASN A 185 29.38 -12.30 8.09
N GLY A 186 29.23 -12.81 6.88
CA GLY A 186 29.08 -14.26 6.71
C GLY A 186 30.35 -15.02 7.10
N MET A 187 30.21 -16.09 7.88
CA MET A 187 31.28 -16.88 8.51
C MET A 187 31.34 -18.31 7.98
N ASN A 188 32.56 -18.75 7.61
CA ASN A 188 32.83 -20.09 7.10
C ASN A 188 33.93 -20.79 7.91
N SER A 189 33.91 -22.12 7.89
CA SER A 189 34.99 -22.93 8.44
C SER A 189 36.35 -22.56 7.83
N HIS A 190 37.39 -22.54 8.66
CA HIS A 190 38.78 -22.28 8.25
C HIS A 190 39.03 -20.94 7.54
N ALA A 191 38.11 -19.97 7.66
CA ALA A 191 38.19 -18.68 6.98
C ALA A 191 38.31 -18.78 5.45
N LYS A 192 37.58 -19.72 4.82
CA LYS A 192 37.59 -19.95 3.36
C LYS A 192 36.19 -19.83 2.73
N PRO A 193 35.87 -18.70 2.05
CA PRO A 193 36.57 -17.41 2.14
C PRO A 193 36.37 -16.77 3.52
N LYS A 194 37.25 -15.83 3.88
CA LYS A 194 37.29 -15.19 5.21
C LYS A 194 36.09 -14.27 5.48
N ILE A 195 35.51 -13.68 4.44
CA ILE A 195 34.41 -12.72 4.57
C ILE A 195 33.38 -13.05 3.49
N LEU A 196 32.15 -13.29 3.92
CA LEU A 196 30.98 -13.47 3.07
C LEU A 196 29.92 -12.43 3.40
N ASP A 197 28.91 -12.31 2.53
CA ASP A 197 27.69 -11.60 2.90
C ASP A 197 26.91 -12.41 3.94
N LEU A 198 26.28 -11.72 4.89
CA LEU A 198 25.38 -12.37 5.83
C LEU A 198 24.34 -13.20 5.09
N SER A 199 23.94 -14.28 5.76
CA SER A 199 23.20 -15.44 5.27
C SER A 199 24.07 -16.46 4.54
N HIS A 200 25.15 -16.07 3.87
CA HIS A 200 25.91 -16.98 3.00
C HIS A 200 27.01 -17.78 3.68
N GLY A 201 27.36 -17.46 4.92
CA GLY A 201 28.26 -18.28 5.70
C GLY A 201 27.62 -19.60 6.13
N GLU A 202 28.44 -20.64 6.25
CA GLU A 202 28.10 -21.94 6.82
C GLU A 202 27.52 -21.81 8.24
N HIS A 203 28.05 -20.86 9.02
CA HIS A 203 27.79 -20.75 10.46
C HIS A 203 26.85 -19.60 10.84
N ASP A 204 26.42 -18.79 9.87
CA ASP A 204 25.67 -17.55 10.11
C ASP A 204 24.41 -17.79 10.95
N ARG A 205 23.64 -18.82 10.61
CA ARG A 205 22.37 -19.14 11.28
C ARG A 205 22.60 -19.48 12.75
N GLN A 206 23.60 -20.32 13.04
CA GLN A 206 23.92 -20.72 14.40
C GLN A 206 24.49 -19.56 15.21
N MET A 207 25.37 -18.74 14.62
CA MET A 207 25.98 -17.62 15.32
C MET A 207 24.99 -16.47 15.58
N ILE A 208 24.07 -16.17 14.65
CA ILE A 208 22.98 -15.20 14.86
C ILE A 208 22.03 -15.70 15.95
N LYS A 209 21.67 -16.99 15.94
CA LYS A 209 20.86 -17.61 17.01
C LYS A 209 21.45 -17.33 18.39
N VAL A 210 22.76 -17.52 18.55
CA VAL A 210 23.45 -17.25 19.83
C VAL A 210 23.35 -15.77 20.24
N ILE A 211 23.45 -14.83 19.30
CA ILE A 211 23.26 -13.40 19.59
C ILE A 211 21.84 -13.14 20.09
N LEU A 212 20.83 -13.65 19.37
CA LEU A 212 19.43 -13.44 19.70
C LEU A 212 19.08 -14.02 21.07
N GLU A 213 19.51 -15.26 21.36
CA GLU A 213 19.30 -15.93 22.65
C GLU A 213 20.05 -15.26 23.80
N SER A 214 21.20 -14.64 23.52
CA SER A 214 21.93 -13.91 24.55
C SER A 214 21.17 -12.67 25.04
N GLY A 215 20.21 -12.14 24.27
CA GLY A 215 19.57 -10.86 24.56
C GLY A 215 20.53 -9.67 24.43
N TYR A 216 21.55 -9.76 23.57
CA TYR A 216 22.39 -8.62 23.22
C TYR A 216 21.57 -7.60 22.43
N ASP A 217 21.53 -6.36 22.91
CA ASP A 217 20.71 -5.29 22.35
C ASP A 217 21.54 -4.03 22.02
N GLY A 218 22.86 -4.19 21.91
CA GLY A 218 23.82 -3.14 21.57
C GLY A 218 23.95 -2.91 20.05
N PRO A 219 24.82 -1.98 19.64
CA PRO A 219 25.07 -1.67 18.23
C PRO A 219 25.62 -2.87 17.43
N ILE A 220 25.17 -2.99 16.19
CA ILE A 220 25.60 -4.02 15.24
C ILE A 220 26.23 -3.36 14.02
N GLY A 221 27.50 -3.65 13.76
CA GLY A 221 28.18 -3.25 12.54
C GLY A 221 27.92 -4.23 11.41
N ILE A 222 27.48 -3.72 10.26
CA ILE A 222 27.43 -4.46 8.99
C ILE A 222 28.57 -3.95 8.09
N LEU A 223 29.39 -4.88 7.59
CA LEU A 223 30.69 -4.52 7.00
C LEU A 223 30.82 -4.75 5.50
N ASP A 224 31.68 -3.95 4.87
CA ASP A 224 32.14 -4.15 3.49
C ASP A 224 33.67 -4.13 3.36
N HIS A 225 34.33 -5.17 3.86
CA HIS A 225 35.79 -5.23 3.87
C HIS A 225 36.37 -5.92 2.60
N ARG A 226 35.85 -5.58 1.41
CA ARG A 226 36.25 -6.16 0.11
C ARG A 226 36.39 -5.06 -0.94
N THR A 227 37.61 -4.80 -1.40
CA THR A 227 37.92 -3.65 -2.27
C THR A 227 37.35 -3.75 -3.68
N GLU A 228 36.92 -4.95 -4.10
CA GLU A 228 36.40 -5.23 -5.43
C GLU A 228 34.88 -5.06 -5.56
N ILE A 229 34.18 -4.76 -4.47
CA ILE A 229 32.71 -4.70 -4.43
C ILE A 229 32.25 -3.27 -4.18
N ASP A 230 31.16 -2.86 -4.85
CA ASP A 230 30.48 -1.61 -4.51
C ASP A 230 29.85 -1.73 -3.12
N THR A 231 30.28 -0.85 -2.21
CA THR A 231 29.78 -0.78 -0.84
C THR A 231 28.27 -0.71 -0.72
N GLU A 232 27.57 0.00 -1.62
CA GLU A 232 26.10 0.07 -1.56
C GLU A 232 25.47 -1.31 -1.80
N ILE A 233 26.09 -2.13 -2.65
CA ILE A 233 25.67 -3.51 -2.93
C ILE A 233 25.98 -4.39 -1.72
N ALA A 234 27.20 -4.31 -1.18
CA ALA A 234 27.61 -5.12 -0.04
C ALA A 234 26.79 -4.85 1.22
N LEU A 235 26.56 -3.57 1.56
CA LEU A 235 25.72 -3.19 2.70
C LEU A 235 24.28 -3.68 2.53
N ARG A 236 23.70 -3.51 1.34
CA ARG A 236 22.35 -3.99 1.05
C ARG A 236 22.24 -5.51 1.17
N ALA A 237 23.21 -6.26 0.63
CA ALA A 237 23.26 -7.71 0.74
C ALA A 237 23.37 -8.17 2.20
N ASN A 238 24.20 -7.51 3.02
CA ASN A 238 24.32 -7.82 4.43
C ASN A 238 23.05 -7.48 5.23
N MET A 239 22.38 -6.36 4.94
CA MET A 239 21.10 -6.02 5.58
C MET A 239 20.01 -7.04 5.25
N GLN A 240 19.88 -7.42 3.98
CA GLN A 240 18.94 -8.45 3.54
C GLN A 240 19.27 -9.82 4.14
N GLY A 241 20.56 -10.17 4.19
CA GLY A 241 21.04 -11.40 4.80
C GLY A 241 20.76 -11.48 6.29
N LEU A 242 20.99 -10.38 7.02
CA LEU A 242 20.69 -10.28 8.45
C LEU A 242 19.20 -10.40 8.73
N ASP A 243 18.36 -9.70 7.96
CA ASP A 243 16.91 -9.81 8.04
C ASP A 243 16.43 -11.25 7.78
N TRP A 244 16.93 -11.87 6.71
CA TRP A 244 16.63 -13.26 6.36
C TRP A 244 16.99 -14.23 7.50
N LEU A 245 18.19 -14.08 8.10
CA LEU A 245 18.63 -14.92 9.22
C LEU A 245 17.76 -14.73 10.48
N ILE A 246 17.32 -13.50 10.77
CA ILE A 246 16.44 -13.22 11.91
C ILE A 246 15.05 -13.80 11.69
N ARG A 247 14.48 -13.66 10.49
CA ARG A 247 13.19 -14.26 10.13
C ARG A 247 13.24 -15.78 10.21
N ASP A 248 14.27 -16.40 9.63
CA ASP A 248 14.47 -17.85 9.65
C ASP A 248 14.77 -18.41 11.05
N TYR A 249 15.26 -17.59 11.98
CA TYR A 249 15.39 -17.97 13.38
C TYR A 249 14.03 -17.92 14.11
N ASN A 250 13.28 -16.84 13.96
CA ASN A 250 12.01 -16.64 14.66
C ASN A 250 10.93 -17.62 14.17
N GLU A 251 10.93 -17.92 12.86
CA GLU A 251 10.00 -18.88 12.24
C GLU A 251 10.76 -19.64 11.14
N PRO A 252 11.34 -20.83 11.43
CA PRO A 252 12.13 -21.61 10.48
C PRO A 252 11.41 -21.84 9.15
N GLY A 253 12.07 -21.50 8.04
CA GLY A 253 11.52 -21.62 6.69
C GLY A 253 10.71 -20.40 6.21
N SER A 254 10.33 -19.47 7.09
CA SER A 254 9.54 -18.26 6.73
C SER A 254 10.31 -17.20 5.92
N ALA A 255 11.65 -17.27 5.92
CA ALA A 255 12.51 -16.23 5.38
C ALA A 255 12.62 -16.23 3.84
N GLY A 256 12.18 -17.31 3.19
CA GLY A 256 12.14 -17.40 1.73
C GLY A 256 13.43 -17.80 1.07
N LYS A 257 13.53 -17.45 -0.22
CA LYS A 257 14.79 -17.58 -0.95
C LYS A 257 15.87 -16.75 -0.28
N LYS A 258 17.02 -17.40 -0.10
CA LYS A 258 18.24 -16.77 0.38
C LYS A 258 18.57 -15.56 -0.51
N PRO A 259 18.95 -14.40 0.06
CA PRO A 259 19.35 -13.22 -0.71
C PRO A 259 20.52 -13.54 -1.65
N LEU A 260 20.75 -12.73 -2.69
CA LEU A 260 21.90 -12.92 -3.59
C LEU A 260 23.21 -12.46 -2.92
N LYS A 261 24.33 -13.07 -3.31
CA LYS A 261 25.66 -12.59 -2.90
C LYS A 261 26.01 -11.28 -3.62
N SER A 262 26.67 -10.37 -2.92
CA SER A 262 27.19 -9.12 -3.48
C SER A 262 28.07 -9.32 -4.72
N GLN A 263 28.87 -10.39 -4.78
CA GLN A 263 29.73 -10.73 -5.92
C GLN A 263 28.95 -11.22 -7.15
N GLU A 264 27.79 -11.84 -6.93
CA GLU A 264 26.87 -12.27 -8.01
C GLU A 264 26.14 -11.07 -8.62
N VAL A 265 26.10 -9.94 -7.90
CA VAL A 265 25.60 -8.67 -8.43
C VAL A 265 26.67 -7.94 -9.28
N THR A 266 27.96 -8.26 -9.15
CA THR A 266 29.08 -7.48 -9.76
C THR A 266 29.84 -8.13 -10.94
N LYS A 267 29.91 -9.46 -11.08
CA LYS A 267 30.65 -10.14 -12.18
C LYS A 267 29.76 -10.36 -13.42
N ASP A 268 30.00 -9.61 -14.51
CA ASP A 268 29.46 -9.83 -15.87
C ASP A 268 27.98 -10.20 -15.98
N VAL A 269 27.19 -9.64 -15.07
CA VAL A 269 25.89 -9.16 -15.44
C VAL A 269 26.18 -7.72 -15.84
N PRO A 270 25.87 -7.26 -17.07
CA PRO A 270 25.52 -5.85 -17.22
C PRO A 270 24.48 -5.51 -16.13
N LEU A 271 23.97 -4.30 -15.98
CA LEU A 271 22.70 -4.15 -15.23
C LEU A 271 21.50 -4.86 -15.93
N THR A 272 21.75 -5.95 -16.68
CA THR A 272 20.85 -6.83 -17.38
C THR A 272 21.26 -8.29 -17.16
N LYS A 273 20.31 -9.09 -16.66
CA LYS A 273 20.32 -10.56 -16.50
C LYS A 273 20.85 -11.11 -15.16
N SER A 274 20.16 -10.73 -14.08
CA SER A 274 19.59 -11.83 -13.28
C SER A 274 18.83 -12.71 -14.28
N SER A 275 19.14 -13.99 -14.33
CA SER A 275 18.55 -14.90 -15.31
C SER A 275 17.05 -15.14 -15.11
N ASN A 276 16.31 -14.24 -14.43
CA ASN A 276 14.92 -13.87 -14.74
C ASN A 276 14.48 -12.43 -14.34
N LEU A 277 15.34 -11.53 -13.83
CA LEU A 277 15.02 -10.09 -13.67
C LEU A 277 15.68 -9.27 -14.79
N ASN A 278 15.10 -9.32 -15.99
CA ASN A 278 15.13 -8.17 -16.89
C ASN A 278 13.94 -8.19 -17.86
N VAL A 279 12.79 -7.78 -17.37
CA VAL A 279 11.74 -7.23 -18.23
C VAL A 279 11.11 -6.06 -17.48
N ASN A 280 11.58 -4.85 -17.80
CA ASN A 280 10.76 -3.63 -17.76
C ASN A 280 10.66 -2.83 -16.45
N ARG A 281 11.77 -2.63 -15.72
CA ARG A 281 11.78 -1.71 -14.55
C ARG A 281 11.67 -0.23 -14.91
N ILE A 282 12.24 0.18 -16.03
CA ILE A 282 12.21 1.57 -16.48
C ILE A 282 11.00 1.76 -17.39
N PRO A 283 10.06 2.68 -17.10
CA PRO A 283 8.94 2.95 -17.99
C PRO A 283 9.39 3.44 -19.37
N LEU A 284 8.62 3.12 -20.42
CA LEU A 284 8.81 3.62 -21.78
C LEU A 284 8.60 5.14 -21.89
N ASP A 285 7.84 5.72 -20.96
CA ASP A 285 7.63 7.16 -20.81
C ASP A 285 7.87 7.56 -19.36
N LEU A 286 9.05 8.15 -19.09
CA LEU A 286 9.43 8.63 -17.77
C LEU A 286 8.61 9.84 -17.32
N ALA A 287 8.21 10.72 -18.26
CA ALA A 287 7.44 11.91 -17.93
C ALA A 287 6.02 11.53 -17.48
N ALA A 288 5.44 10.49 -18.07
CA ALA A 288 4.16 9.93 -17.63
C ALA A 288 4.26 9.11 -16.32
N ASN A 289 5.47 8.76 -15.87
CA ASN A 289 5.71 7.91 -14.70
C ASN A 289 6.76 8.51 -13.76
N PRO A 290 6.53 9.71 -13.19
CA PRO A 290 7.55 10.47 -12.45
C PRO A 290 8.00 9.84 -11.12
N TYR A 291 7.33 8.78 -10.65
CA TYR A 291 7.62 8.11 -9.37
C TYR A 291 8.17 6.68 -9.54
N TYR A 292 8.62 6.33 -10.75
CA TYR A 292 9.03 4.95 -11.07
C TYR A 292 10.23 4.46 -10.25
N ASP A 293 11.09 5.38 -9.82
CA ASP A 293 12.31 5.14 -9.04
C ASP A 293 12.07 5.15 -7.52
N SER A 294 10.85 5.44 -7.08
CA SER A 294 10.48 5.42 -5.66
C SER A 294 10.53 4.00 -5.10
N TYR A 295 10.87 3.85 -3.82
CA TYR A 295 11.09 2.54 -3.19
C TYR A 295 9.90 1.58 -3.32
N VAL A 296 8.66 2.08 -3.25
CA VAL A 296 7.45 1.25 -3.46
C VAL A 296 7.41 0.62 -4.86
N ASN A 297 8.01 1.26 -5.87
CA ASN A 297 8.05 0.81 -7.25
C ASN A 297 9.31 0.00 -7.61
N ARG A 298 10.18 -0.31 -6.64
CA ARG A 298 11.51 -0.94 -6.86
C ARG A 298 11.50 -2.24 -7.68
N ASP A 299 10.39 -2.98 -7.66
CA ASP A 299 10.24 -4.25 -8.37
C ASP A 299 9.16 -4.22 -9.47
N ARG A 300 8.50 -3.07 -9.67
CA ARG A 300 7.33 -2.95 -10.53
C ARG A 300 7.68 -3.19 -11.99
N VAL A 301 6.81 -3.94 -12.67
CA VAL A 301 6.86 -4.18 -14.12
C VAL A 301 6.05 -3.09 -14.82
N TYR A 302 6.69 -2.32 -15.71
CA TYR A 302 6.05 -1.26 -16.50
C TYR A 302 5.85 -1.68 -17.96
N ASP A 303 4.76 -1.20 -18.56
CA ASP A 303 4.50 -1.24 -20.01
C ASP A 303 4.63 -2.65 -20.64
N PHE A 304 4.24 -3.69 -19.91
CA PHE A 304 4.42 -5.09 -20.33
C PHE A 304 3.84 -5.34 -21.73
N TYR A 305 2.56 -5.02 -21.94
CA TYR A 305 1.86 -5.26 -23.20
C TYR A 305 2.39 -4.37 -24.35
N ALA A 306 2.72 -3.10 -24.06
CA ALA A 306 3.37 -2.23 -25.04
C ALA A 306 4.71 -2.80 -25.51
N ARG A 307 5.49 -3.37 -24.60
CA ARG A 307 6.80 -3.96 -24.92
C ARG A 307 6.68 -5.28 -25.67
N GLN A 308 5.61 -6.04 -25.46
CA GLN A 308 5.27 -7.16 -26.33
C GLN A 308 4.98 -6.67 -27.76
N ALA A 309 4.18 -5.62 -27.90
CA ALA A 309 3.88 -5.01 -29.20
C ALA A 309 5.14 -4.53 -29.93
N LEU A 310 6.07 -3.91 -29.20
CA LEU A 310 7.37 -3.49 -29.74
C LEU A 310 8.29 -4.67 -30.12
N ASN A 311 8.06 -5.86 -29.54
CA ASN A 311 8.84 -7.07 -29.79
C ASN A 311 8.02 -8.15 -30.51
N ARG A 312 7.33 -7.73 -31.58
CA ARG A 312 6.38 -8.54 -32.37
C ARG A 312 6.91 -9.83 -33.00
N GLU A 313 8.22 -10.07 -32.97
CA GLU A 313 8.82 -11.31 -33.48
C GLU A 313 8.75 -12.45 -32.45
N LYS A 314 8.54 -12.14 -31.16
CA LYS A 314 8.39 -13.13 -30.11
C LYS A 314 6.91 -13.49 -29.91
N LYS A 315 6.65 -14.76 -29.63
CA LYS A 315 5.32 -15.21 -29.18
C LYS A 315 4.92 -14.40 -27.94
N PRO A 316 3.76 -13.74 -27.93
CA PRO A 316 3.29 -13.03 -26.74
C PRO A 316 3.07 -13.98 -25.56
N GLU A 317 3.47 -13.53 -24.39
CA GLU A 317 3.42 -14.28 -23.13
C GLU A 317 2.35 -13.72 -22.20
N THR A 318 1.87 -14.51 -21.25
CA THR A 318 1.01 -14.01 -20.17
C THR A 318 1.80 -13.05 -19.27
N PHE A 319 1.12 -12.06 -18.70
CA PHE A 319 1.69 -11.19 -17.67
C PHE A 319 2.22 -12.02 -16.50
N PRO A 320 3.48 -11.83 -16.08
CA PRO A 320 4.12 -12.68 -15.07
C PRO A 320 3.58 -12.48 -13.64
N GLY A 321 2.68 -11.52 -13.44
CA GLY A 321 2.19 -11.10 -12.13
C GLY A 321 2.90 -9.84 -11.62
N LEU A 322 2.39 -9.30 -10.50
CA LEU A 322 2.98 -8.12 -9.87
C LEU A 322 4.43 -8.39 -9.47
N ASP A 323 5.29 -7.40 -9.70
CA ASP A 323 6.71 -7.47 -9.36
C ASP A 323 7.43 -8.71 -9.94
N GLY A 324 7.00 -9.14 -11.14
CA GLY A 324 7.54 -10.30 -11.83
C GLY A 324 7.03 -11.65 -11.29
N GLY A 325 6.00 -11.65 -10.43
CA GLY A 325 5.39 -12.86 -9.87
C GLY A 325 6.11 -13.44 -8.66
N TYR A 326 7.19 -12.81 -8.18
CA TYR A 326 8.05 -13.37 -7.12
C TYR A 326 7.53 -13.16 -5.70
N GLN A 327 6.65 -12.18 -5.50
CA GLN A 327 6.24 -11.72 -4.16
C GLN A 327 4.75 -12.01 -3.89
N GLY A 328 4.20 -12.99 -4.60
CA GLY A 328 2.81 -13.38 -4.50
C GLY A 328 1.85 -12.36 -5.08
N HIS A 329 0.59 -12.40 -4.62
CA HIS A 329 -0.48 -11.65 -5.27
C HIS A 329 -0.35 -10.12 -5.10
N TRP A 330 0.18 -9.67 -3.98
CA TRP A 330 0.23 -8.25 -3.62
C TRP A 330 1.53 -7.56 -4.02
N GLY A 331 2.39 -8.27 -4.77
CA GLY A 331 3.72 -7.78 -5.09
C GLY A 331 4.53 -7.54 -3.82
N ASN A 332 5.32 -6.48 -3.80
CA ASN A 332 6.30 -6.17 -2.78
C ASN A 332 5.72 -5.49 -1.52
N GLN A 333 4.42 -5.69 -1.30
CA GLN A 333 3.64 -5.17 -0.19
C GLN A 333 3.01 -6.31 0.61
N ASN A 334 3.08 -6.24 1.92
CA ASN A 334 2.65 -7.28 2.84
C ASN A 334 2.17 -6.73 4.20
N ASP A 335 1.51 -7.60 4.97
CA ASP A 335 0.96 -7.31 6.29
C ASP A 335 2.02 -7.17 7.41
N GLN A 336 3.27 -7.58 7.18
CA GLN A 336 4.34 -7.54 8.19
C GLN A 336 5.11 -6.21 8.21
N GLU A 337 5.35 -5.65 7.03
CA GLU A 337 6.22 -4.49 6.86
C GLU A 337 5.49 -3.29 6.27
N THR A 338 4.87 -3.43 5.09
CA THR A 338 4.40 -2.25 4.34
C THR A 338 3.03 -1.74 4.79
N TRP A 339 2.15 -2.63 5.26
CA TRP A 339 0.79 -2.26 5.69
C TRP A 339 0.64 -2.12 7.20
N LYS A 340 1.62 -2.58 7.98
CA LYS A 340 1.63 -2.41 9.43
C LYS A 340 2.01 -0.97 9.76
N ASP A 341 1.05 -0.22 10.30
CA ASP A 341 1.19 1.21 10.58
C ASP A 341 0.37 1.57 11.82
N GLY A 342 1.07 1.94 12.89
CA GLY A 342 0.46 2.24 14.19
C GLY A 342 0.03 3.70 14.37
N ARG A 343 0.24 4.58 13.39
CA ARG A 343 0.05 6.04 13.57
C ARG A 343 -1.39 6.43 13.94
N ILE A 344 -2.38 5.61 13.56
CA ILE A 344 -3.78 5.84 13.95
C ILE A 344 -3.99 5.84 15.48
N LYS A 345 -3.12 5.15 16.23
CA LYS A 345 -3.12 5.16 17.71
C LYS A 345 -2.80 6.54 18.29
N GLU A 346 -2.10 7.38 17.52
CA GLU A 346 -1.72 8.72 17.94
C GLU A 346 -2.69 9.80 17.46
N MET A 347 -3.66 9.46 16.59
CA MET A 347 -4.63 10.41 16.08
C MET A 347 -5.52 10.95 17.20
N ASP A 348 -5.73 12.27 17.19
CA ASP A 348 -6.79 12.89 17.96
C ASP A 348 -8.10 12.80 17.17
N HIS A 349 -8.93 11.82 17.51
CA HIS A 349 -10.26 11.64 16.93
C HIS A 349 -11.32 12.63 17.46
N GLY A 350 -10.95 13.51 18.40
CA GLY A 350 -11.85 14.43 19.06
C GLY A 350 -12.67 13.75 20.16
N SER A 351 -13.93 14.17 20.33
CA SER A 351 -14.81 13.69 21.40
C SER A 351 -15.48 12.35 21.10
N MET A 352 -15.41 11.83 19.88
CA MET A 352 -16.06 10.57 19.52
C MET A 352 -15.38 9.80 18.39
N VAL A 353 -15.66 8.50 18.32
CA VAL A 353 -15.34 7.62 17.19
C VAL A 353 -16.52 6.71 16.90
N SER A 354 -16.99 6.71 15.66
CA SER A 354 -18.03 5.81 15.16
C SER A 354 -17.38 4.58 14.53
N GLY A 355 -17.89 3.39 14.85
CA GLY A 355 -17.40 2.15 14.26
C GLY A 355 -17.99 0.88 14.83
N VAL A 356 -17.45 -0.27 14.40
CA VAL A 356 -17.82 -1.57 14.98
C VAL A 356 -17.14 -1.72 16.34
N PHE A 357 -17.80 -1.35 17.43
CA PHE A 357 -17.24 -1.45 18.78
C PHE A 357 -17.07 -2.91 19.23
N ARG A 358 -15.95 -3.21 19.90
CA ARG A 358 -15.66 -4.50 20.54
C ARG A 358 -15.16 -4.31 21.96
N GLY A 359 -15.91 -4.78 22.96
CA GLY A 359 -15.51 -4.64 24.36
C GLY A 359 -16.57 -5.14 25.33
N ASN A 360 -16.17 -5.59 26.51
CA ASN A 360 -17.08 -6.10 27.55
C ASN A 360 -18.04 -7.22 27.07
N GLY A 361 -17.56 -8.11 26.20
CA GLY A 361 -18.39 -9.15 25.57
C GLY A 361 -19.40 -8.64 24.53
N LEU A 362 -19.38 -7.34 24.20
CA LEU A 362 -20.25 -6.72 23.21
C LEU A 362 -19.54 -6.60 21.86
N THR A 363 -20.29 -6.80 20.79
CA THR A 363 -19.94 -6.37 19.42
C THR A 363 -21.12 -5.55 18.89
N ILE A 364 -20.89 -4.26 18.62
CA ILE A 364 -21.93 -3.32 18.22
C ILE A 364 -21.55 -2.74 16.84
N PRO A 365 -22.19 -3.14 15.74
CA PRO A 365 -21.82 -2.71 14.38
C PRO A 365 -21.94 -1.21 14.13
N ARG A 366 -22.96 -0.57 14.73
CA ARG A 366 -23.23 0.87 14.62
C ARG A 366 -23.08 1.55 15.97
N ALA A 367 -21.85 1.60 16.44
CA ALA A 367 -21.52 2.20 17.72
C ALA A 367 -20.91 3.59 17.57
N VAL A 368 -21.18 4.44 18.55
CA VAL A 368 -20.45 5.71 18.75
C VAL A 368 -19.82 5.68 20.13
N SER A 369 -18.49 5.55 20.19
CA SER A 369 -17.71 5.68 21.42
C SER A 369 -17.45 7.16 21.69
N VAL A 370 -17.76 7.63 22.90
CA VAL A 370 -17.71 9.04 23.29
C VAL A 370 -16.78 9.24 24.48
N ARG A 371 -15.93 10.26 24.39
CA ARG A 371 -15.08 10.79 25.46
C ARG A 371 -15.91 11.71 26.35
N LEU A 372 -15.98 11.41 27.64
CA LEU A 372 -16.64 12.25 28.64
C LEU A 372 -15.62 13.15 29.35
N ALA A 373 -16.13 14.09 30.17
CA ALA A 373 -15.26 14.92 31.01
C ALA A 373 -14.44 14.05 31.97
N SER A 374 -13.18 14.43 32.19
CA SER A 374 -12.31 13.74 33.14
C SER A 374 -12.68 14.10 34.58
N GLU A 375 -12.61 13.13 35.48
CA GLU A 375 -12.74 13.34 36.93
C GLU A 375 -11.40 12.98 37.60
N ASN A 376 -10.84 13.90 38.39
CA ASN A 376 -9.52 13.72 39.03
C ASN A 376 -8.39 13.36 38.04
N GLY A 377 -8.43 13.91 36.82
CA GLY A 377 -7.45 13.64 35.77
C GLY A 377 -7.63 12.30 35.05
N VAL A 378 -8.64 11.49 35.41
CA VAL A 378 -8.95 10.22 34.76
C VAL A 378 -9.98 10.43 33.65
N PRO A 379 -9.70 10.08 32.39
CA PRO A 379 -10.68 10.16 31.31
C PRO A 379 -11.71 9.04 31.42
N TYR A 380 -12.98 9.39 31.23
CA TYR A 380 -14.11 8.46 31.16
C TYR A 380 -14.66 8.40 29.74
N ASN A 381 -15.27 7.27 29.41
CA ASN A 381 -15.78 6.99 28.09
C ASN A 381 -17.08 6.18 28.19
N VAL A 382 -17.92 6.28 27.17
CA VAL A 382 -19.15 5.51 27.05
C VAL A 382 -19.36 5.13 25.58
N VAL A 383 -20.07 4.02 25.32
CA VAL A 383 -20.49 3.65 23.95
C VAL A 383 -22.01 3.69 23.81
N PHE A 384 -22.48 4.33 22.75
CA PHE A 384 -23.89 4.38 22.36
C PHE A 384 -24.16 3.42 21.19
N ASP A 385 -25.14 2.54 21.36
CA ASP A 385 -25.66 1.62 20.34
C ASP A 385 -26.79 2.34 19.58
N THR A 386 -26.50 2.80 18.36
CA THR A 386 -27.45 3.60 17.56
C THR A 386 -28.61 2.78 16.98
N ASP A 387 -28.54 1.45 16.98
CA ASP A 387 -29.68 0.61 16.59
C ASP A 387 -30.64 0.39 17.76
N LYS A 388 -30.13 0.42 18.99
CA LYS A 388 -30.93 0.24 20.21
C LYS A 388 -31.28 1.55 20.91
N MET A 389 -30.74 2.69 20.46
CA MET A 389 -30.86 4.01 21.09
C MET A 389 -30.52 3.99 22.58
N LYS A 390 -29.39 3.37 22.94
CA LYS A 390 -28.97 3.24 24.35
C LYS A 390 -27.46 3.28 24.54
N PHE A 391 -27.03 3.76 25.70
CA PHE A 391 -25.68 3.50 26.19
C PHE A 391 -25.55 2.04 26.63
N SER A 392 -24.42 1.41 26.30
CA SER A 392 -24.25 -0.04 26.50
C SER A 392 -23.15 -0.40 27.49
N THR A 393 -22.06 0.36 27.56
CA THR A 393 -21.00 0.17 28.56
C THR A 393 -20.16 1.44 28.71
N ALA A 394 -19.44 1.57 29.82
CA ALA A 394 -18.58 2.69 30.15
C ALA A 394 -17.21 2.19 30.66
N TRP A 395 -16.15 2.96 30.41
CA TRP A 395 -14.79 2.62 30.81
C TRP A 395 -13.92 3.86 31.04
N THR A 396 -12.85 3.70 31.81
CA THR A 396 -11.77 4.68 31.96
C THR A 396 -10.60 4.38 31.03
N GLY A 397 -9.74 5.37 30.78
CA GLY A 397 -8.54 5.24 29.94
C GLY A 397 -8.76 5.71 28.50
N ASP A 398 -8.08 5.07 27.55
CA ASP A 398 -8.15 5.45 26.14
C ASP A 398 -9.55 5.25 25.55
N LEU A 399 -9.87 5.99 24.48
CA LEU A 399 -11.23 5.99 23.92
C LEU A 399 -11.45 4.61 23.32
N VAL A 400 -10.46 4.20 22.54
CA VAL A 400 -10.43 2.96 21.80
C VAL A 400 -8.98 2.50 21.71
N SER A 401 -8.77 1.20 21.50
CA SER A 401 -7.44 0.62 21.33
C SER A 401 -7.24 0.18 19.88
N TRP A 402 -6.68 1.05 19.04
CA TRP A 402 -6.49 0.74 17.62
C TRP A 402 -5.45 -0.36 17.36
N SER A 403 -5.68 -1.13 16.30
CA SER A 403 -4.67 -2.05 15.75
C SER A 403 -3.73 -1.30 14.79
N ASP A 404 -2.49 -1.76 14.67
CA ASP A 404 -1.55 -1.33 13.62
C ASP A 404 -1.64 -2.18 12.35
N VAL A 405 -2.37 -3.30 12.38
CA VAL A 405 -2.56 -4.17 11.22
C VAL A 405 -3.36 -3.41 10.16
N ARG A 406 -2.81 -3.33 8.94
CA ARG A 406 -3.39 -2.58 7.81
C ARG A 406 -3.86 -1.18 8.22
N ARG A 407 -2.94 -0.44 8.87
CA ARG A 407 -3.16 0.95 9.30
C ARG A 407 -4.34 1.14 10.28
N GLY A 408 -4.85 0.06 10.87
CA GLY A 408 -6.03 0.06 11.73
C GLY A 408 -7.38 0.07 11.01
N PHE A 409 -7.41 0.02 9.67
CA PHE A 409 -8.65 0.14 8.88
C PHE A 409 -9.45 -1.16 8.74
N MET A 410 -8.87 -2.29 9.13
CA MET A 410 -9.48 -3.60 8.89
C MET A 410 -10.27 -4.14 10.07
N GLN A 411 -10.04 -3.72 11.31
CA GLN A 411 -10.62 -4.40 12.47
C GLN A 411 -11.74 -3.57 13.08
N GLY A 412 -12.67 -4.25 13.77
CA GLY A 412 -13.58 -3.55 14.68
C GLY A 412 -12.76 -2.87 15.78
N ILE A 413 -13.32 -1.80 16.33
CA ILE A 413 -12.67 -0.86 17.22
C ILE A 413 -12.75 -1.37 18.68
N PRO A 414 -11.64 -1.85 19.26
CA PRO A 414 -11.62 -2.36 20.63
C PRO A 414 -11.76 -1.26 21.68
N MET A 415 -12.35 -1.60 22.82
CA MET A 415 -12.41 -0.75 24.02
C MET A 415 -11.01 -0.46 24.57
N GLY A 416 -10.74 0.80 24.93
CA GLY A 416 -9.40 1.28 25.28
C GLY A 416 -8.98 1.13 26.75
N GLY A 417 -9.84 0.69 27.66
CA GLY A 417 -9.45 0.61 29.07
C GLY A 417 -10.36 -0.20 29.98
N LYS A 418 -10.53 0.26 31.23
CA LYS A 418 -11.14 -0.55 32.31
C LYS A 418 -12.60 -0.18 32.52
N ILE A 419 -13.46 -1.19 32.61
CA ILE A 419 -14.90 -1.01 32.83
C ILE A 419 -15.16 -0.24 34.11
N VAL A 420 -16.12 0.67 34.04
CA VAL A 420 -16.71 1.37 35.19
C VAL A 420 -18.22 1.19 35.17
N GLU A 421 -18.84 1.55 36.29
CA GLU A 421 -20.29 1.45 36.44
C GLU A 421 -21.02 2.45 35.53
N LEU A 422 -22.10 1.99 34.91
CA LEU A 422 -23.01 2.77 34.08
C LEU A 422 -24.42 2.67 34.67
N ARG A 423 -24.98 3.79 35.13
CA ARG A 423 -26.29 3.89 35.80
C ARG A 423 -27.31 4.70 35.01
N ASP A 424 -28.54 4.70 35.53
CA ASP A 424 -29.69 5.47 35.03
C ASP A 424 -30.10 5.18 33.58
N LEU A 425 -29.76 3.96 33.14
CA LEU A 425 -30.08 3.45 31.82
C LEU A 425 -31.58 3.57 31.54
N LYS A 426 -31.91 4.34 30.52
CA LYS A 426 -33.31 4.51 30.12
C LYS A 426 -33.76 3.29 29.30
N LYS A 427 -35.05 2.97 29.40
CA LYS A 427 -35.62 1.83 28.66
C LYS A 427 -35.50 2.03 27.15
N LYS A 428 -35.23 0.93 26.44
CA LYS A 428 -35.33 0.89 24.98
C LYS A 428 -36.77 1.23 24.57
N ILE A 429 -36.91 2.06 23.55
CA ILE A 429 -38.21 2.41 22.98
C ILE A 429 -38.31 1.75 21.60
N ALA A 430 -39.29 0.85 21.44
CA ALA A 430 -39.51 0.16 20.18
C ALA A 430 -39.93 1.15 19.09
N GLY A 431 -39.40 0.99 17.87
CA GLY A 431 -39.70 1.86 16.74
C GLY A 431 -38.99 3.21 16.72
N ALA A 432 -38.16 3.53 17.71
CA ALA A 432 -37.40 4.79 17.70
C ALA A 432 -36.47 4.90 16.48
N LYS A 433 -36.43 6.08 15.86
CA LYS A 433 -35.59 6.38 14.67
C LYS A 433 -34.48 7.36 15.05
N PHE A 434 -33.23 6.93 14.92
CA PHE A 434 -32.06 7.78 15.13
C PHE A 434 -32.14 8.98 14.18
N GLN A 435 -32.04 10.20 14.73
CA GLN A 435 -32.04 11.43 13.95
C GLN A 435 -30.61 11.95 13.74
N GLY A 436 -29.65 11.53 14.56
CA GLY A 436 -28.27 11.98 14.48
C GLY A 436 -27.67 12.28 15.84
N LEU A 437 -26.58 13.04 15.83
CA LEU A 437 -25.91 13.52 17.03
C LEU A 437 -25.49 14.98 16.88
N TYR A 438 -25.44 15.69 17.99
CA TYR A 438 -24.92 17.05 18.10
C TYR A 438 -23.57 17.04 18.81
N ARG A 439 -22.71 17.98 18.44
CA ARG A 439 -21.45 18.28 19.12
C ARG A 439 -21.50 19.69 19.64
N ASP A 440 -21.27 19.86 20.94
CA ASP A 440 -21.08 21.16 21.58
C ASP A 440 -19.74 21.10 22.33
N GLY A 441 -18.69 21.60 21.68
CA GLY A 441 -17.30 21.36 22.06
C GLY A 441 -17.02 19.87 22.20
N LYS A 442 -16.66 19.44 23.41
CA LYS A 442 -16.38 18.02 23.71
C LYS A 442 -17.64 17.20 24.05
N ARG A 443 -18.79 17.83 24.21
CA ARG A 443 -20.04 17.14 24.58
C ARG A 443 -20.71 16.56 23.33
N VAL A 444 -21.17 15.32 23.42
CA VAL A 444 -21.90 14.63 22.34
C VAL A 444 -23.31 14.31 22.82
N ILE A 445 -24.32 14.73 22.06
CA ILE A 445 -25.74 14.57 22.41
C ILE A 445 -26.44 13.80 21.30
N PHE A 446 -27.04 12.67 21.63
CA PHE A 446 -27.73 11.80 20.68
C PHE A 446 -29.20 12.19 20.58
N ALA A 447 -29.73 12.20 19.35
CA ALA A 447 -31.11 12.57 19.05
C ALA A 447 -31.85 11.43 18.34
N TRP A 448 -33.09 11.16 18.76
CA TRP A 448 -33.98 10.24 18.05
C TRP A 448 -35.45 10.67 18.17
N SER A 449 -36.27 10.21 17.23
CA SER A 449 -37.72 10.37 17.25
C SER A 449 -38.39 9.06 17.65
N ILE A 450 -39.62 9.15 18.16
CA ILE A 450 -40.44 8.01 18.55
C ILE A 450 -41.73 8.07 17.73
N PRO A 451 -42.13 7.00 17.02
CA PRO A 451 -43.36 6.98 16.25
C PRO A 451 -44.57 7.38 17.11
N GLY A 452 -45.38 8.32 16.62
CA GLY A 452 -46.54 8.84 17.34
C GLY A 452 -46.23 9.92 18.40
N ILE A 453 -44.96 10.24 18.65
CA ILE A 453 -44.56 11.36 19.52
C ILE A 453 -43.85 12.41 18.65
N ALA A 454 -44.42 13.61 18.57
CA ALA A 454 -43.86 14.69 17.74
C ALA A 454 -42.52 15.22 18.25
N LYS A 455 -42.21 15.06 19.54
CA LYS A 455 -41.00 15.57 20.19
C LYS A 455 -39.79 14.65 19.92
N ILE A 456 -38.65 15.25 19.54
CA ILE A 456 -37.34 14.58 19.52
C ILE A 456 -36.82 14.43 20.95
N THR A 457 -36.30 13.26 21.29
CA THR A 457 -35.63 12.99 22.56
C THR A 457 -34.12 13.17 22.41
N TYR A 458 -33.50 13.81 23.41
CA TYR A 458 -32.04 14.04 23.44
C TYR A 458 -31.43 13.43 24.69
N ARG A 459 -30.31 12.73 24.54
CA ARG A 459 -29.55 12.17 25.67
C ARG A 459 -28.05 12.32 25.51
N THR A 460 -27.38 12.44 26.66
CA THR A 460 -25.92 12.42 26.79
C THR A 460 -25.55 11.56 28.00
N ALA A 461 -24.26 11.33 28.22
CA ALA A 461 -23.76 10.81 29.48
C ALA A 461 -22.92 11.87 30.22
N ILE A 462 -22.87 11.76 31.54
CA ILE A 462 -22.01 12.55 32.43
C ILE A 462 -21.30 11.63 33.42
N VAL A 463 -20.29 12.16 34.12
CA VAL A 463 -19.56 11.44 35.17
C VAL A 463 -19.80 12.14 36.50
N GLU A 464 -20.22 11.38 37.52
CA GLU A 464 -20.36 11.86 38.89
C GLU A 464 -19.80 10.80 39.85
N ASN A 465 -18.82 11.18 40.68
CA ASN A 465 -18.18 10.32 41.68
C ASN A 465 -17.64 9.00 41.08
N GLY A 466 -17.06 9.07 39.88
CA GLY A 466 -16.53 7.93 39.14
C GLY A 466 -17.57 6.97 38.54
N ILE A 467 -18.85 7.33 38.55
CA ILE A 467 -19.94 6.60 37.92
C ILE A 467 -20.41 7.35 36.67
N VAL A 468 -20.66 6.63 35.58
CA VAL A 468 -21.23 7.22 34.36
C VAL A 468 -22.75 7.14 34.42
N HIS A 469 -23.42 8.27 34.17
CA HIS A 469 -24.88 8.40 34.22
C HIS A 469 -25.43 8.78 32.84
N GLU A 470 -26.44 8.06 32.34
CA GLU A 470 -27.26 8.51 31.21
C GLU A 470 -28.23 9.60 31.66
N ILE A 471 -28.22 10.76 31.01
CA ILE A 471 -29.13 11.88 31.31
C ILE A 471 -29.91 12.32 30.07
N GLU A 472 -31.14 12.76 30.30
CA GLU A 472 -31.93 13.47 29.28
C GLU A 472 -31.51 14.95 29.26
N THR A 473 -31.57 15.54 28.07
CA THR A 473 -31.23 16.95 27.88
C THR A 473 -32.13 17.56 26.79
N ASP A 474 -31.94 18.84 26.50
CA ASP A 474 -32.59 19.52 25.39
C ASP A 474 -31.63 19.61 24.19
N ALA A 475 -32.16 19.97 23.03
CA ALA A 475 -31.32 20.35 21.90
C ALA A 475 -30.37 21.49 22.29
N PRO A 476 -29.08 21.45 21.90
CA PRO A 476 -28.21 22.60 22.04
C PRO A 476 -28.80 23.82 21.33
N LYS A 477 -28.68 25.00 21.97
CA LYS A 477 -29.07 26.28 21.37
C LYS A 477 -27.88 27.10 20.88
N THR A 478 -26.70 26.75 21.36
CA THR A 478 -25.41 27.37 21.05
C THR A 478 -24.38 26.27 20.98
N PHE A 479 -23.33 26.48 20.19
CA PHE A 479 -22.28 25.49 19.97
C PHE A 479 -20.92 26.10 20.24
N SER A 480 -20.08 25.34 20.94
CA SER A 480 -18.68 25.66 21.18
C SER A 480 -17.80 24.91 20.18
N GLN A 481 -16.86 25.61 19.56
CA GLN A 481 -15.92 25.03 18.61
C GLN A 481 -14.92 24.07 19.28
N GLN A 482 -14.57 22.97 18.62
CA GLN A 482 -13.49 22.08 19.06
C GLN A 482 -12.17 22.29 18.29
N TRP A 483 -12.23 22.73 17.04
CA TRP A 483 -11.07 22.87 16.16
C TRP A 483 -11.00 24.27 15.53
N SER A 484 -10.34 25.19 16.22
CA SER A 484 -10.19 26.58 15.74
C SER A 484 -9.01 26.75 14.78
N GLU A 485 -8.08 25.82 14.78
CA GLU A 485 -6.79 25.91 14.10
C GLU A 485 -6.93 25.76 12.58
N LYS A 486 -6.21 26.63 11.86
CA LYS A 486 -6.05 26.55 10.40
C LYS A 486 -4.65 26.08 10.06
N ASN A 487 -4.55 25.18 9.08
CA ASN A 487 -3.29 24.65 8.57
C ASN A 487 -3.03 25.27 7.19
N VAL A 488 -1.79 25.66 6.91
CA VAL A 488 -1.43 26.25 5.63
C VAL A 488 -0.48 25.32 4.88
N THR A 489 -0.77 25.07 3.62
CA THR A 489 0.11 24.37 2.68
C THR A 489 0.19 25.15 1.38
N THR A 490 0.98 24.67 0.41
CA THR A 490 1.07 25.23 -0.93
C THR A 490 0.79 24.15 -1.97
N GLY A 491 0.26 24.53 -3.12
CA GLY A 491 0.09 23.61 -4.25
C GLY A 491 1.30 23.60 -5.19
N LYS A 492 1.26 22.67 -6.15
CA LYS A 492 2.26 22.54 -7.21
C LYS A 492 1.55 22.40 -8.55
N MET A 493 1.78 23.33 -9.47
CA MET A 493 1.24 23.27 -10.82
C MET A 493 1.96 22.23 -11.68
N GLY A 494 1.19 21.48 -12.49
CA GLY A 494 1.70 20.53 -13.47
C GLY A 494 1.90 21.16 -14.85
N SER A 495 2.65 20.47 -15.72
CA SER A 495 2.95 20.91 -17.09
C SER A 495 2.71 19.84 -18.16
N GLY A 496 2.19 18.67 -17.79
CA GLY A 496 1.96 17.53 -18.68
C GLY A 496 1.03 17.82 -19.86
N PHE A 497 1.09 16.96 -20.88
CA PHE A 497 0.26 17.03 -22.08
C PHE A 497 -0.32 15.64 -22.39
N PRO A 498 -1.60 15.52 -22.83
CA PRO A 498 -2.60 16.58 -23.00
C PRO A 498 -3.23 17.05 -21.68
N TYR A 499 -2.85 16.43 -20.56
CA TYR A 499 -3.32 16.81 -19.23
C TYR A 499 -2.15 17.18 -18.31
N ALA A 500 -2.31 18.27 -17.57
CA ALA A 500 -1.43 18.68 -16.50
C ALA A 500 -2.04 18.25 -15.16
N ILE A 501 -1.24 17.62 -14.29
CA ILE A 501 -1.66 17.22 -12.94
C ILE A 501 -1.10 18.23 -11.94
N ASP A 502 -1.97 19.08 -11.40
CA ASP A 502 -1.66 19.99 -10.30
C ASP A 502 -1.87 19.25 -8.96
N THR A 503 -1.00 19.47 -7.98
CA THR A 503 -1.09 18.88 -6.64
C THR A 503 -1.55 19.92 -5.63
N LEU A 504 -2.67 19.64 -4.94
CA LEU A 504 -3.09 20.38 -3.77
C LEU A 504 -2.49 19.68 -2.55
N THR A 505 -1.41 20.22 -1.98
CA THR A 505 -0.67 19.53 -0.91
C THR A 505 -1.53 19.43 0.34
N LEU A 506 -1.71 18.21 0.85
CA LEU A 506 -2.47 17.94 2.06
C LEU A 506 -1.68 18.32 3.32
N PRO A 507 -2.33 18.70 4.42
CA PRO A 507 -1.69 18.95 5.71
C PRO A 507 -1.28 17.62 6.39
N TYR A 508 -0.33 16.88 5.81
CA TYR A 508 0.15 15.60 6.34
C TYR A 508 0.70 15.71 7.77
N ASN A 509 1.27 16.87 8.10
CA ASN A 509 1.60 17.24 9.46
C ASN A 509 0.56 18.27 9.94
N ASN A 510 -0.30 17.85 10.86
CA ASN A 510 -1.36 18.67 11.43
C ASN A 510 -1.46 18.43 12.95
N PRO A 511 -2.03 19.38 13.73
CA PRO A 511 -2.08 19.32 15.19
C PRO A 511 -2.75 18.07 15.76
N TRP A 512 -3.69 17.48 15.01
CA TRP A 512 -4.47 16.31 15.44
C TRP A 512 -3.86 14.99 14.99
N LYS A 513 -2.68 15.05 14.33
CA LYS A 513 -2.02 13.90 13.70
C LYS A 513 -2.95 13.13 12.76
N SER A 514 -3.97 13.81 12.22
CA SER A 514 -4.97 13.21 11.35
C SER A 514 -4.31 12.62 10.13
N LEU A 515 -4.58 11.35 9.87
CA LEU A 515 -4.00 10.64 8.75
C LEU A 515 -4.78 10.95 7.47
N MET A 516 -4.13 11.62 6.52
CA MET A 516 -4.75 12.17 5.31
C MET A 516 -5.00 11.12 4.20
N PHE A 517 -5.47 9.93 4.57
CA PHE A 517 -5.93 8.88 3.64
C PHE A 517 -7.29 9.27 3.06
N LEU A 518 -7.34 9.98 1.92
CA LEU A 518 -8.59 10.54 1.43
C LEU A 518 -9.58 9.47 0.92
N GLY A 519 -10.82 9.54 1.39
CA GLY A 519 -11.94 8.66 0.98
C GLY A 519 -12.87 9.26 -0.06
N GLY A 520 -12.85 10.59 -0.25
CA GLY A 520 -13.73 11.31 -1.17
C GLY A 520 -13.58 12.83 -1.05
N HIS A 521 -14.11 13.55 -2.03
CA HIS A 521 -14.16 15.02 -2.03
C HIS A 521 -15.37 15.50 -2.84
N ASP A 522 -15.76 16.76 -2.66
CA ASP A 522 -16.70 17.51 -3.52
C ASP A 522 -16.57 19.02 -3.22
N PHE A 523 -17.25 19.86 -4.01
CA PHE A 523 -17.05 21.32 -3.97
C PHE A 523 -18.16 22.00 -3.17
N VAL A 524 -17.77 22.78 -2.15
CA VAL A 524 -18.68 23.60 -1.36
C VAL A 524 -18.96 24.93 -2.07
N SER A 525 -17.95 25.49 -2.73
CA SER A 525 -18.03 26.69 -3.57
C SER A 525 -16.92 26.66 -4.62
N ASP A 526 -16.81 27.70 -5.45
CA ASP A 526 -15.74 27.89 -6.43
C ASP A 526 -14.32 27.91 -5.82
N SER A 527 -14.23 28.24 -4.54
CA SER A 527 -13.00 28.43 -3.78
C SER A 527 -12.86 27.48 -2.59
N ARG A 528 -13.84 26.59 -2.35
CA ARG A 528 -13.81 25.67 -1.19
C ARG A 528 -14.12 24.23 -1.58
N ILE A 529 -13.23 23.32 -1.18
CA ILE A 529 -13.34 21.88 -1.42
C ILE A 529 -13.47 21.15 -0.09
N ALA A 530 -14.49 20.31 0.06
CA ALA A 530 -14.62 19.39 1.18
C ALA A 530 -13.94 18.06 0.84
N VAL A 531 -13.17 17.49 1.77
CA VAL A 531 -12.56 16.16 1.64
C VAL A 531 -12.86 15.33 2.88
N CYS A 532 -13.13 14.02 2.71
CA CYS A 532 -13.22 13.09 3.83
C CYS A 532 -11.99 12.16 3.86
N THR A 533 -11.65 11.64 5.04
CA THR A 533 -10.54 10.70 5.24
C THR A 533 -11.07 9.36 5.76
N ILE A 534 -10.41 8.25 5.37
CA ILE A 534 -10.74 6.89 5.83
C ILE A 534 -10.75 6.79 7.38
N PRO A 535 -9.84 7.44 8.13
CA PRO A 535 -9.90 7.46 9.60
C PRO A 535 -11.13 8.14 10.23
N GLY A 536 -11.94 8.90 9.47
CA GLY A 536 -13.19 9.47 10.00
C GLY A 536 -13.28 10.99 10.04
N ASP A 537 -12.38 11.71 9.38
CA ASP A 537 -12.39 13.18 9.39
C ASP A 537 -12.97 13.77 8.11
N VAL A 538 -13.49 15.00 8.20
CA VAL A 538 -13.80 15.87 7.06
C VAL A 538 -13.03 17.18 7.23
N TRP A 539 -12.47 17.67 6.13
CA TRP A 539 -11.69 18.90 6.07
C TRP A 539 -12.21 19.80 4.96
N ILE A 540 -12.14 21.11 5.16
CA ILE A 540 -12.34 22.10 4.09
C ILE A 540 -10.99 22.67 3.68
N CYS A 541 -10.74 22.67 2.37
CA CYS A 541 -9.63 23.35 1.71
C CYS A 541 -10.12 24.62 1.03
N ASP A 542 -9.55 25.76 1.40
CA ASP A 542 -9.68 27.01 0.65
C ASP A 542 -8.61 27.05 -0.46
N VAL A 543 -9.07 27.22 -1.70
CA VAL A 543 -8.29 27.25 -2.95
C VAL A 543 -8.44 28.58 -3.70
N SER A 544 -8.86 29.66 -3.00
CA SER A 544 -9.09 30.98 -3.59
C SER A 544 -7.84 31.64 -4.18
N GLU A 545 -6.66 31.28 -3.67
CA GLU A 545 -5.40 31.89 -4.08
C GLU A 545 -4.96 31.39 -5.47
N PRO A 546 -4.51 32.30 -6.35
CA PRO A 546 -4.14 31.97 -7.71
C PRO A 546 -2.98 30.97 -7.74
N ASN A 547 -2.96 30.12 -8.77
CA ASN A 547 -1.90 29.12 -9.01
C ASN A 547 -1.59 28.19 -7.82
N LEU A 548 -2.52 28.07 -6.87
CA LEU A 548 -2.36 27.30 -5.64
C LEU A 548 -1.18 27.79 -4.77
N GLU A 549 -0.83 29.07 -4.82
CA GLU A 549 0.30 29.63 -4.04
C GLU A 549 0.12 29.43 -2.53
N LYS A 550 -1.13 29.37 -2.06
CA LYS A 550 -1.47 29.09 -0.68
C LYS A 550 -2.79 28.31 -0.62
N LEU A 551 -2.82 27.31 0.25
CA LEU A 551 -3.99 26.51 0.58
C LEU A 551 -4.24 26.61 2.07
N THR A 552 -5.48 26.90 2.47
CA THR A 552 -5.84 26.95 3.91
C THR A 552 -6.79 25.81 4.23
N TRP A 553 -6.41 24.96 5.18
CA TRP A 553 -7.14 23.78 5.58
C TRP A 553 -7.70 23.94 6.99
N LYS A 554 -8.96 23.54 7.17
CA LYS A 554 -9.61 23.46 8.48
C LYS A 554 -10.34 22.13 8.64
N ARG A 555 -10.20 21.51 9.81
CA ARG A 555 -10.95 20.31 10.17
C ARG A 555 -12.40 20.72 10.45
N PHE A 556 -13.33 20.12 9.71
CA PHE A 556 -14.76 20.43 9.74
C PHE A 556 -15.55 19.42 10.56
N ALA A 557 -15.16 18.14 10.48
CA ALA A 557 -15.78 17.07 11.25
C ALA A 557 -14.76 15.98 11.59
N ALA A 558 -15.05 15.21 12.63
CA ALA A 558 -14.28 14.03 13.03
C ALA A 558 -15.16 12.91 13.58
N GLY A 559 -14.57 11.71 13.68
CA GLY A 559 -15.17 10.55 14.35
C GLY A 559 -16.19 9.78 13.53
N LEU A 560 -16.21 9.95 12.21
CA LEU A 560 -17.09 9.22 11.29
C LEU A 560 -16.61 7.78 11.03
N HIS A 561 -17.53 6.88 10.69
CA HIS A 561 -17.22 5.46 10.49
C HIS A 561 -16.74 5.18 9.06
N GLN A 562 -15.42 5.15 8.90
CA GLN A 562 -14.73 4.81 7.64
C GLN A 562 -15.29 5.50 6.37
N PRO A 563 -15.26 6.85 6.29
CA PRO A 563 -15.73 7.59 5.13
C PRO A 563 -15.07 7.18 3.82
N LEU A 564 -15.86 6.75 2.84
CA LEU A 564 -15.36 6.32 1.52
C LEU A 564 -16.14 6.92 0.34
N GLY A 565 -16.83 8.01 0.61
CA GLY A 565 -17.25 9.00 -0.38
C GLY A 565 -17.96 10.19 0.24
N LEU A 566 -18.02 11.27 -0.52
CA LEU A 566 -18.53 12.58 -0.10
C LEU A 566 -19.24 13.24 -1.27
N LYS A 567 -20.40 13.86 -1.02
CA LYS A 567 -21.17 14.63 -1.99
C LYS A 567 -21.67 15.91 -1.34
N VAL A 568 -21.55 17.05 -2.02
CA VAL A 568 -22.17 18.31 -1.57
C VAL A 568 -23.49 18.51 -2.29
N VAL A 569 -24.55 18.78 -1.53
CA VAL A 569 -25.89 19.04 -2.05
C VAL A 569 -26.41 20.30 -1.38
N ASN A 570 -26.72 21.32 -2.18
CA ASN A 570 -27.24 22.61 -1.69
C ASN A 570 -26.36 23.21 -0.57
N GLY A 571 -25.04 23.12 -0.70
CA GLY A 571 -24.07 23.60 0.30
C GLY A 571 -23.86 22.67 1.49
N VAL A 572 -24.66 21.61 1.65
CA VAL A 572 -24.54 20.65 2.76
C VAL A 572 -23.67 19.47 2.37
N ILE A 573 -22.68 19.16 3.22
CA ILE A 573 -21.75 18.04 3.01
C ILE A 573 -22.40 16.74 3.47
N HIS A 574 -22.53 15.80 2.54
CA HIS A 574 -23.01 14.45 2.80
C HIS A 574 -21.85 13.46 2.68
N VAL A 575 -21.74 12.54 3.63
CA VAL A 575 -20.65 11.57 3.69
C VAL A 575 -21.23 10.16 3.75
N MET A 576 -20.70 9.26 2.91
CA MET A 576 -20.97 7.83 3.02
C MET A 576 -20.06 7.23 4.07
N CYS A 577 -20.67 6.83 5.18
CA CYS A 577 -20.04 6.07 6.24
C CYS A 577 -20.56 4.63 6.19
N ARG A 578 -19.80 3.70 6.77
CA ARG A 578 -20.19 2.29 6.79
C ARG A 578 -21.51 2.04 7.54
N ASP A 579 -21.86 2.90 8.49
CA ASP A 579 -23.08 2.85 9.30
C ASP A 579 -24.26 3.66 8.73
N GLN A 580 -24.00 4.70 7.93
CA GLN A 580 -25.04 5.64 7.48
C GLN A 580 -24.57 6.57 6.34
N ILE A 581 -25.53 7.19 5.64
CA ILE A 581 -25.31 8.49 4.99
C ILE A 581 -25.54 9.55 6.05
N VAL A 582 -24.52 10.35 6.33
CA VAL A 582 -24.59 11.47 7.28
C VAL A 582 -24.55 12.80 6.53
N ALA A 583 -25.39 13.76 6.93
CA ALA A 583 -25.28 15.16 6.53
C ALA A 583 -24.66 15.97 7.69
N LEU A 584 -23.69 16.81 7.35
CA LEU A 584 -22.94 17.61 8.31
C LEU A 584 -23.38 19.07 8.21
N HIS A 585 -23.95 19.58 9.31
CA HIS A 585 -24.47 20.94 9.40
C HIS A 585 -23.62 21.78 10.35
N ASP A 586 -23.13 22.91 9.85
CA ASP A 586 -22.58 24.00 10.64
C ASP A 586 -23.73 24.97 10.95
N GLN A 587 -24.16 25.02 12.22
CA GLN A 587 -25.34 25.78 12.64
C GLN A 587 -24.98 27.17 13.16
N ASN A 588 -23.71 27.40 13.52
CA ASN A 588 -23.23 28.67 14.07
C ASN A 588 -22.33 29.47 13.09
N GLY A 589 -22.02 28.91 11.93
CA GLY A 589 -21.24 29.51 10.85
C GLY A 589 -19.74 29.58 11.16
N ASP A 590 -19.23 28.71 12.03
CA ASP A 590 -17.85 28.76 12.48
C ASP A 590 -16.87 27.91 11.65
N ASP A 591 -17.33 27.22 10.59
CA ASP A 591 -16.61 26.20 9.81
C ASP A 591 -16.33 24.89 10.59
N GLU A 592 -17.24 24.47 11.47
CA GLU A 592 -17.27 23.17 12.15
C GLU A 592 -18.69 22.58 12.10
N ALA A 593 -18.81 21.26 11.93
CA ALA A 593 -20.11 20.59 11.94
C ALA A 593 -20.62 20.39 13.38
N ASP A 594 -21.74 21.03 13.70
CA ASP A 594 -22.42 20.94 14.99
C ASP A 594 -23.44 19.79 15.04
N TYR A 595 -24.09 19.50 13.91
CA TYR A 595 -25.11 18.47 13.80
C TYR A 595 -24.80 17.48 12.70
N TYR A 596 -24.69 16.21 13.09
CA TYR A 596 -24.44 15.06 12.23
C TYR A 596 -25.78 14.36 12.04
N GLU A 597 -26.53 14.80 11.03
CA GLU A 597 -27.85 14.29 10.70
C GLU A 597 -27.76 12.90 10.06
N SER A 598 -28.55 11.96 10.56
CA SER A 598 -28.69 10.63 9.97
C SER A 598 -29.67 10.66 8.79
N VAL A 599 -29.15 10.90 7.58
CA VAL A 599 -29.95 10.95 6.33
C VAL A 599 -30.50 9.58 5.96
N SER A 600 -29.66 8.53 5.99
CA SER A 600 -30.09 7.17 5.70
C SER A 600 -29.25 6.13 6.42
N ARG A 601 -29.92 5.09 6.92
CA ARG A 601 -29.34 3.97 7.67
C ARG A 601 -29.85 2.62 7.17
N ILE A 602 -30.43 2.60 5.97
CA ILE A 602 -31.19 1.46 5.45
C ILE A 602 -30.31 0.33 4.90
N HIS A 603 -29.06 0.61 4.52
CA HIS A 603 -28.12 -0.42 4.10
C HIS A 603 -27.65 -1.25 5.28
N ASP A 604 -27.12 -2.44 5.01
CA ASP A 604 -26.62 -3.33 6.05
C ASP A 604 -25.23 -2.89 6.52
N THR A 605 -25.00 -2.95 7.84
CA THR A 605 -23.68 -2.71 8.44
C THR A 605 -23.20 -4.00 9.10
N SER A 606 -22.19 -4.64 8.51
CA SER A 606 -21.65 -5.89 9.07
C SER A 606 -20.67 -5.62 10.22
N SER A 607 -20.54 -6.59 11.12
CA SER A 607 -19.50 -6.61 12.16
C SER A 607 -18.12 -7.07 11.65
N GLY A 608 -18.04 -7.47 10.38
CA GLY A 608 -16.84 -8.03 9.74
C GLY A 608 -15.75 -6.99 9.49
N SER A 609 -14.54 -7.48 9.23
CA SER A 609 -13.31 -6.70 9.05
C SER A 609 -13.06 -6.23 7.61
N HIS A 610 -13.60 -6.93 6.62
CA HIS A 610 -13.30 -6.70 5.19
C HIS A 610 -14.57 -6.35 4.40
N ASP A 611 -15.34 -5.41 4.92
CA ASP A 611 -16.59 -4.97 4.30
C ASP A 611 -16.63 -3.45 4.25
N PHE A 612 -16.51 -2.94 3.03
CA PHE A 612 -16.42 -1.52 2.72
C PHE A 612 -17.66 -1.08 1.96
N ILE A 613 -18.07 0.16 2.22
CA ILE A 613 -19.15 0.84 1.50
C ILE A 613 -18.55 2.07 0.85
N THR A 614 -18.59 2.14 -0.48
CA THR A 614 -17.78 3.06 -1.27
C THR A 614 -18.63 3.96 -2.18
N GLY A 615 -18.05 5.12 -2.49
CA GLY A 615 -18.68 6.17 -3.29
C GLY A 615 -19.50 7.14 -2.44
N LEU A 616 -20.05 8.15 -3.09
CA LEU A 616 -21.44 8.57 -2.89
C LEU A 616 -21.84 9.38 -4.11
N GLU A 617 -22.74 8.89 -4.93
CA GLU A 617 -23.29 9.65 -6.05
C GLU A 617 -24.76 9.98 -5.85
N ARG A 618 -25.20 11.06 -6.49
CA ARG A 618 -26.60 11.48 -6.48
C ARG A 618 -27.00 11.96 -7.86
N ASP A 619 -28.08 11.41 -8.39
CA ASP A 619 -28.60 11.81 -9.69
C ASP A 619 -29.47 13.08 -9.61
N LEU A 620 -29.89 13.58 -10.77
CA LEU A 620 -30.79 14.73 -10.90
C LEU A 620 -32.19 14.49 -10.31
N SER A 621 -32.59 13.24 -10.08
CA SER A 621 -33.85 12.89 -9.38
C SER A 621 -33.68 12.85 -7.86
N GLY A 622 -32.47 13.12 -7.36
CA GLY A 622 -32.16 13.17 -5.93
C GLY A 622 -31.93 11.81 -5.27
N ARG A 623 -31.80 10.72 -6.05
CA ARG A 623 -31.57 9.35 -5.55
C ARG A 623 -30.08 9.15 -5.25
N TRP A 624 -29.77 8.49 -4.15
CA TRP A 624 -28.40 8.22 -3.70
C TRP A 624 -27.91 6.87 -4.23
N TYR A 625 -26.62 6.79 -4.56
CA TYR A 625 -25.97 5.58 -5.07
C TYR A 625 -24.65 5.32 -4.33
N PHE A 626 -24.40 4.05 -4.01
CA PHE A 626 -23.15 3.58 -3.39
C PHE A 626 -22.95 2.09 -3.64
N ALA A 627 -21.71 1.62 -3.52
CA ALA A 627 -21.40 0.19 -3.61
C ALA A 627 -21.13 -0.38 -2.22
N SER A 628 -21.72 -1.52 -1.92
CA SER A 628 -21.49 -2.31 -0.70
C SER A 628 -20.84 -3.63 -1.08
N GLY A 629 -19.76 -4.01 -0.38
CA GLY A 629 -19.14 -5.32 -0.57
C GLY A 629 -20.07 -6.50 -0.25
N ASN A 630 -20.99 -6.32 0.70
CA ASN A 630 -21.92 -7.38 1.11
C ASN A 630 -23.19 -7.42 0.27
N GLN A 631 -23.80 -6.26 0.00
CA GLN A 631 -25.11 -6.19 -0.67
C GLN A 631 -25.00 -6.05 -2.19
N GLY A 632 -23.93 -5.43 -2.68
CA GLY A 632 -23.75 -5.04 -4.08
C GLY A 632 -23.96 -3.54 -4.30
N LEU A 633 -24.39 -3.15 -5.51
CA LEU A 633 -24.64 -1.76 -5.82
C LEU A 633 -26.03 -1.33 -5.37
N CYS A 634 -26.11 -0.32 -4.50
CA CYS A 634 -27.33 0.13 -3.88
C CYS A 634 -27.77 1.49 -4.42
N ARG A 635 -29.08 1.65 -4.59
CA ARG A 635 -29.75 2.92 -4.85
C ARG A 635 -30.75 3.19 -3.75
N VAL A 636 -30.67 4.35 -3.10
CA VAL A 636 -31.56 4.77 -2.02
C VAL A 636 -32.41 5.95 -2.46
N ASN A 637 -33.71 5.84 -2.22
CA ASN A 637 -34.68 6.92 -2.39
C ASN A 637 -35.56 6.98 -1.13
N ASN A 638 -35.37 8.01 -0.31
CA ASN A 638 -35.98 8.12 1.02
C ASN A 638 -35.67 6.87 1.88
N ASP A 639 -36.68 6.29 2.53
CA ASP A 639 -36.57 5.07 3.34
C ASP A 639 -36.70 3.78 2.49
N ARG A 640 -36.33 3.79 1.20
CA ARG A 640 -36.29 2.61 0.32
C ARG A 640 -34.90 2.40 -0.27
N ILE A 641 -34.45 1.14 -0.27
CA ILE A 641 -33.21 0.69 -0.93
C ILE A 641 -33.54 -0.31 -2.05
N ASP A 642 -32.96 -0.08 -3.23
CA ASP A 642 -32.95 -1.01 -4.35
C ASP A 642 -31.52 -1.53 -4.54
N VAL A 643 -31.32 -2.84 -4.56
CA VAL A 643 -30.03 -3.45 -4.93
C VAL A 643 -30.03 -3.68 -6.43
N LEU A 644 -29.26 -2.87 -7.16
CA LEU A 644 -29.25 -2.87 -8.63
C LEU A 644 -28.41 -4.02 -9.21
N GLY A 645 -27.29 -4.37 -8.55
CA GLY A 645 -26.41 -5.44 -8.99
C GLY A 645 -25.71 -6.13 -7.82
N THR A 646 -25.40 -7.41 -7.96
CA THR A 646 -24.75 -8.25 -6.92
C THR A 646 -23.51 -8.95 -7.47
N GLY A 647 -22.78 -9.70 -6.64
CA GLY A 647 -21.59 -10.43 -7.08
C GLY A 647 -20.43 -9.50 -7.44
N LEU A 648 -20.33 -8.37 -6.75
CA LEU A 648 -19.27 -7.39 -6.93
C LEU A 648 -18.18 -7.65 -5.89
N ARG A 649 -16.98 -8.05 -6.32
CA ARG A 649 -15.89 -8.33 -5.40
C ARG A 649 -15.18 -7.04 -4.99
N ASN A 650 -15.31 -6.65 -3.72
CA ASN A 650 -14.66 -5.48 -3.12
C ASN A 650 -14.80 -4.20 -3.98
N PRO A 651 -16.01 -3.81 -4.41
CA PRO A 651 -16.19 -2.68 -5.30
C PRO A 651 -15.67 -1.39 -4.65
N ASN A 652 -14.64 -0.81 -5.25
CA ASN A 652 -14.05 0.47 -4.83
C ASN A 652 -14.34 1.58 -5.85
N GLY A 653 -15.26 1.37 -6.77
CA GLY A 653 -15.60 2.37 -7.76
C GLY A 653 -17.08 2.48 -7.99
N LEU A 654 -17.55 3.72 -8.18
CA LEU A 654 -18.89 4.06 -8.58
C LEU A 654 -18.81 5.28 -9.48
N GLY A 655 -19.58 5.30 -10.56
CA GLY A 655 -19.86 6.49 -11.35
C GLY A 655 -21.27 6.41 -11.96
N ILE A 656 -21.96 7.54 -12.06
CA ILE A 656 -23.27 7.63 -12.70
C ILE A 656 -23.29 8.74 -13.75
N SER A 657 -24.11 8.58 -14.79
CA SER A 657 -24.51 9.72 -15.63
C SER A 657 -25.40 10.66 -14.79
N PRO A 658 -25.49 11.96 -15.14
CA PRO A 658 -26.26 12.93 -14.34
C PRO A 658 -27.72 12.51 -14.08
N ASP A 659 -28.36 11.90 -15.07
CA ASP A 659 -29.74 11.38 -14.98
C ASP A 659 -29.86 10.00 -14.32
N GLY A 660 -28.73 9.35 -14.00
CA GLY A 660 -28.68 8.01 -13.43
C GLY A 660 -29.10 6.89 -14.41
N SER A 661 -29.13 7.15 -15.72
CA SER A 661 -29.45 6.14 -16.75
C SER A 661 -28.31 5.16 -17.00
N VAL A 662 -27.05 5.60 -16.80
CA VAL A 662 -25.87 4.75 -16.85
C VAL A 662 -25.22 4.72 -15.48
N VAL A 663 -25.01 3.51 -14.95
CA VAL A 663 -24.44 3.28 -13.63
C VAL A 663 -23.30 2.27 -13.74
N LEU A 664 -22.08 2.73 -13.47
CA LEU A 664 -20.87 1.92 -13.54
C LEU A 664 -20.28 1.69 -12.15
N THR A 665 -19.69 0.52 -11.96
CA THR A 665 -18.90 0.16 -10.77
C THR A 665 -17.69 -0.63 -11.19
N SER A 666 -16.70 -0.76 -10.31
CA SER A 666 -15.58 -1.68 -10.52
C SER A 666 -15.64 -2.90 -9.61
N VAL A 667 -14.92 -3.95 -10.00
CA VAL A 667 -14.62 -5.14 -9.18
C VAL A 667 -13.12 -5.40 -9.15
N GLN A 668 -12.64 -5.99 -8.06
CA GLN A 668 -11.25 -6.36 -7.88
C GLN A 668 -11.00 -7.81 -8.24
N GLU A 669 -9.91 -8.10 -8.94
CA GLU A 669 -9.45 -9.47 -9.20
C GLU A 669 -9.47 -10.34 -7.93
N GLY A 670 -9.97 -11.57 -8.06
CA GLY A 670 -9.92 -12.59 -7.03
C GLY A 670 -10.86 -13.76 -7.31
N ASN A 671 -11.33 -14.43 -6.26
CA ASN A 671 -12.20 -15.60 -6.41
C ASN A 671 -13.47 -15.24 -7.18
N TRP A 672 -13.75 -15.99 -8.25
CA TRP A 672 -14.88 -15.73 -9.16
C TRP A 672 -14.85 -14.34 -9.80
N THR A 673 -13.67 -13.72 -9.90
CA THR A 673 -13.46 -12.42 -10.54
C THR A 673 -12.11 -12.48 -11.27
N PRO A 674 -12.10 -12.93 -12.54
CA PRO A 674 -10.86 -13.35 -13.23
C PRO A 674 -9.80 -12.26 -13.38
N ALA A 675 -10.24 -11.02 -13.52
CA ALA A 675 -9.39 -9.83 -13.54
C ALA A 675 -10.20 -8.67 -12.94
N SER A 676 -9.51 -7.59 -12.59
CA SER A 676 -10.19 -6.32 -12.29
C SER A 676 -11.01 -5.88 -13.50
N ALA A 677 -12.17 -5.26 -13.26
CA ALA A 677 -13.10 -4.96 -14.34
C ALA A 677 -14.05 -3.80 -13.99
N ILE A 678 -14.63 -3.21 -15.04
CA ILE A 678 -15.73 -2.24 -14.98
C ILE A 678 -17.03 -2.97 -15.34
N CYS A 679 -18.00 -2.94 -14.44
CA CYS A 679 -19.33 -3.51 -14.60
C CYS A 679 -20.34 -2.41 -14.94
N ASP A 680 -21.17 -2.64 -15.96
CA ASP A 680 -22.32 -1.79 -16.27
C ASP A 680 -23.57 -2.33 -15.55
N ILE A 681 -23.97 -1.65 -14.48
CA ILE A 681 -25.07 -2.06 -13.60
C ILE A 681 -26.42 -1.52 -14.08
N SER A 682 -26.44 -0.73 -15.15
CA SER A 682 -27.67 -0.10 -15.68
C SER A 682 -28.76 -1.11 -16.02
N TYR A 683 -28.37 -2.36 -16.31
CA TYR A 683 -29.26 -3.48 -16.64
C TYR A 683 -29.44 -4.49 -15.50
N GLY A 684 -28.80 -4.22 -14.35
CA GLY A 684 -28.71 -5.11 -13.20
C GLY A 684 -27.96 -6.42 -13.46
N GLY A 685 -28.00 -7.32 -12.47
CA GLY A 685 -27.46 -8.68 -12.60
C GLY A 685 -26.48 -9.09 -11.50
N HIS A 686 -25.85 -10.25 -11.72
CA HIS A 686 -24.87 -10.84 -10.82
C HIS A 686 -23.51 -10.94 -11.51
N PHE A 687 -22.46 -10.32 -10.99
CA PHE A 687 -21.17 -10.13 -11.68
C PHE A 687 -20.06 -11.11 -11.25
N GLY A 688 -20.46 -12.25 -10.67
CA GLY A 688 -19.60 -13.43 -10.51
C GLY A 688 -19.11 -13.70 -9.08
N ALA A 689 -18.86 -12.67 -8.26
CA ALA A 689 -18.33 -12.89 -6.91
C ALA A 689 -19.29 -13.72 -6.05
N GLY A 690 -18.79 -14.80 -5.44
CA GLY A 690 -19.60 -15.78 -4.70
C GLY A 690 -20.04 -16.99 -5.55
N GLY A 691 -19.66 -17.04 -6.82
CA GLY A 691 -19.89 -18.18 -7.71
C GLY A 691 -21.12 -18.05 -8.60
N PRO A 692 -21.27 -18.94 -9.59
CA PRO A 692 -22.34 -18.89 -10.57
C PRO A 692 -23.72 -19.05 -9.93
N ARG A 693 -24.69 -18.30 -10.46
CA ARG A 693 -26.13 -18.42 -10.18
C ARG A 693 -26.86 -19.12 -11.33
N GLN A 694 -28.19 -19.14 -11.30
CA GLN A 694 -29.00 -19.62 -12.44
C GLN A 694 -28.82 -18.70 -13.66
N GLY A 695 -28.76 -19.31 -14.84
CA GLY A 695 -28.52 -18.63 -16.13
C GLY A 695 -27.46 -19.38 -16.94
N GLU A 696 -27.32 -19.05 -18.22
CA GLU A 696 -26.40 -19.72 -19.15
C GLU A 696 -24.95 -19.71 -18.65
N LEU A 697 -24.46 -18.55 -18.20
CA LEU A 697 -23.13 -18.40 -17.60
C LEU A 697 -23.13 -18.45 -16.07
N GLY A 698 -24.30 -18.25 -15.46
CA GLY A 698 -24.45 -17.99 -14.04
C GLY A 698 -23.88 -16.66 -13.53
N TYR A 699 -23.35 -15.80 -14.41
CA TYR A 699 -22.98 -14.42 -14.10
C TYR A 699 -23.13 -13.52 -15.35
N VAL A 700 -23.10 -12.21 -15.15
CA VAL A 700 -23.08 -11.17 -16.18
C VAL A 700 -21.63 -10.77 -16.45
N PRO A 701 -21.11 -10.95 -17.68
CA PRO A 701 -19.79 -10.46 -18.03
C PRO A 701 -19.68 -8.95 -17.80
N PRO A 702 -18.56 -8.44 -17.26
CA PRO A 702 -18.33 -7.01 -17.11
C PRO A 702 -18.27 -6.31 -18.48
N MET A 703 -18.51 -5.01 -18.49
CA MET A 703 -18.41 -4.18 -19.70
C MET A 703 -16.97 -4.15 -20.23
N LEU A 704 -15.99 -4.11 -19.31
CA LEU A 704 -14.57 -4.05 -19.63
C LEU A 704 -13.74 -4.77 -18.57
N TYR A 705 -13.00 -5.79 -18.97
CA TYR A 705 -11.88 -6.32 -18.20
C TYR A 705 -10.67 -5.41 -18.33
N LEU A 706 -9.88 -5.32 -17.26
CA LEU A 706 -8.63 -4.59 -17.23
C LEU A 706 -7.51 -5.58 -16.88
N PRO A 707 -6.45 -5.68 -17.70
CA PRO A 707 -5.38 -6.62 -17.42
C PRO A 707 -4.65 -6.25 -16.13
N ARG A 708 -4.26 -7.25 -15.34
CA ARG A 708 -3.61 -7.03 -14.04
C ARG A 708 -2.34 -6.19 -14.13
N GLY A 709 -1.58 -6.29 -15.22
CA GLY A 709 -0.40 -5.46 -15.47
C GLY A 709 -0.69 -4.00 -15.79
N VAL A 710 -1.96 -3.64 -15.98
CA VAL A 710 -2.46 -2.29 -16.30
C VAL A 710 -3.33 -1.74 -15.18
N ASP A 711 -4.15 -2.58 -14.54
CA ASP A 711 -4.92 -2.25 -13.34
C ASP A 711 -5.08 -3.46 -12.41
N ASN A 712 -4.23 -3.55 -11.40
CA ASN A 712 -4.29 -4.63 -10.41
C ASN A 712 -5.31 -4.37 -9.29
N SER A 713 -5.83 -3.14 -9.18
CA SER A 713 -6.83 -2.78 -8.19
C SER A 713 -7.59 -1.53 -8.64
N SER A 714 -8.84 -1.74 -9.05
CA SER A 714 -9.68 -0.71 -9.66
C SER A 714 -10.21 0.31 -8.67
N GLY A 715 -10.30 1.55 -9.10
CA GLY A 715 -10.95 2.67 -8.41
C GLY A 715 -12.29 3.05 -9.04
N GLY A 716 -12.70 4.30 -8.84
CA GLY A 716 -13.94 4.91 -9.34
C GLY A 716 -14.05 5.08 -10.85
N GLN A 717 -15.28 5.32 -11.29
CA GLN A 717 -15.60 5.83 -12.61
C GLN A 717 -16.15 7.26 -12.48
N THR A 718 -15.87 8.11 -13.45
CA THR A 718 -16.39 9.49 -13.46
C THR A 718 -16.91 9.80 -14.85
N PHE A 719 -18.17 10.22 -14.93
CA PHE A 719 -18.74 10.73 -16.17
C PHE A 719 -18.14 12.11 -16.48
N ILE A 720 -17.74 12.31 -17.73
CA ILE A 720 -17.15 13.58 -18.18
C ILE A 720 -18.29 14.52 -18.61
N ASP A 721 -18.68 15.42 -17.70
CA ASP A 721 -19.67 16.47 -17.95
C ASP A 721 -19.00 17.85 -17.89
N SER A 722 -18.04 18.07 -18.79
CA SER A 722 -17.33 19.34 -18.91
C SER A 722 -16.75 19.53 -20.29
N GLN A 723 -17.22 20.57 -20.99
CA GLN A 723 -16.64 21.04 -22.25
C GLN A 723 -15.24 21.66 -22.08
N ARG A 724 -14.85 21.99 -20.84
CA ARG A 724 -13.53 22.59 -20.53
C ARG A 724 -12.43 21.54 -20.35
N TRP A 725 -12.76 20.26 -20.46
CA TRP A 725 -11.83 19.15 -20.27
C TRP A 725 -11.43 18.46 -21.59
N GLY A 726 -11.44 19.22 -22.69
CA GLY A 726 -11.09 18.70 -24.01
C GLY A 726 -12.25 17.98 -24.72
N PRO A 727 -11.97 17.31 -25.86
CA PRO A 727 -12.99 16.84 -26.80
C PRO A 727 -13.64 15.50 -26.43
N VAL A 728 -13.71 15.19 -25.13
CA VAL A 728 -14.17 13.87 -24.61
C VAL A 728 -15.39 13.99 -23.70
N ASN A 729 -16.11 15.11 -23.77
CA ASN A 729 -17.37 15.29 -23.06
C ASN A 729 -18.37 14.18 -23.42
N GLY A 730 -19.05 13.62 -22.41
CA GLY A 730 -19.97 12.48 -22.56
C GLY A 730 -19.30 11.11 -22.49
N GLN A 731 -17.97 11.04 -22.45
CA GLN A 731 -17.22 9.81 -22.20
C GLN A 731 -17.02 9.58 -20.70
N TRP A 732 -16.28 8.53 -20.36
CA TRP A 732 -16.04 8.11 -18.98
C TRP A 732 -14.56 8.12 -18.65
N LEU A 733 -14.25 8.33 -17.38
CA LEU A 733 -12.94 8.08 -16.80
C LEU A 733 -13.00 6.88 -15.89
N HIS A 734 -11.87 6.20 -15.78
CA HIS A 734 -11.63 5.17 -14.78
C HIS A 734 -10.31 5.45 -14.07
N PHE A 735 -10.20 5.08 -12.79
CA PHE A 735 -8.97 5.19 -12.00
C PHE A 735 -8.45 3.83 -11.59
N SER A 736 -7.14 3.62 -11.66
CA SER A 736 -6.47 2.50 -10.99
C SER A 736 -6.00 2.96 -9.61
N SER A 737 -6.61 2.39 -8.58
CA SER A 737 -6.16 2.57 -7.20
C SER A 737 -4.81 1.89 -7.01
N GLY A 738 -4.61 0.71 -7.59
CA GLY A 738 -3.40 -0.10 -7.44
C GLY A 738 -2.15 0.55 -8.04
N PHE A 739 -2.26 1.12 -9.23
CA PHE A 739 -1.13 1.72 -9.93
C PHE A 739 -1.08 3.24 -9.91
N SER A 740 -2.05 3.89 -9.25
CA SER A 740 -2.17 5.35 -9.19
C SER A 740 -2.23 5.97 -10.60
N LYS A 741 -3.09 5.39 -11.45
CA LYS A 741 -3.28 5.77 -12.87
C LYS A 741 -4.74 6.10 -13.17
N TYR A 742 -4.99 6.56 -14.40
CA TYR A 742 -6.33 6.87 -14.91
C TYR A 742 -6.41 6.57 -16.40
N PHE A 743 -7.65 6.35 -16.86
CA PHE A 743 -7.96 5.90 -18.20
C PHE A 743 -9.12 6.69 -18.77
N LEU A 744 -9.07 7.00 -20.06
CA LEU A 744 -10.28 7.35 -20.82
C LEU A 744 -10.99 6.05 -21.19
N VAL A 745 -12.28 5.96 -20.86
CA VAL A 745 -13.14 4.82 -21.18
C VAL A 745 -14.14 5.24 -22.25
N LEU A 746 -14.05 4.59 -23.41
CA LEU A 746 -14.92 4.78 -24.56
C LEU A 746 -15.99 3.68 -24.53
N ARG A 747 -17.22 4.03 -24.15
CA ARG A 747 -18.32 3.08 -23.97
C ARG A 747 -19.11 2.93 -25.27
N GLU A 748 -19.29 1.69 -25.71
CA GLU A 748 -20.18 1.31 -26.81
C GLU A 748 -21.46 0.68 -26.25
N SER A 749 -22.62 1.29 -26.53
CA SER A 749 -23.91 0.79 -26.06
C SER A 749 -24.45 -0.28 -27.00
N LEU A 750 -24.78 -1.45 -26.45
CA LEU A 750 -25.48 -2.52 -27.15
C LEU A 750 -26.93 -2.58 -26.63
N LYS A 751 -27.75 -3.49 -27.17
CA LYS A 751 -29.19 -3.54 -26.89
C LYS A 751 -29.52 -3.66 -25.39
N ASN A 752 -28.93 -4.64 -24.69
CA ASN A 752 -29.20 -4.95 -23.27
C ASN A 752 -27.91 -5.13 -22.45
N LYS A 753 -26.79 -4.59 -22.94
CA LYS A 753 -25.46 -4.64 -22.33
C LYS A 753 -24.59 -3.58 -22.98
N SER A 754 -23.33 -3.50 -22.59
CA SER A 754 -22.35 -2.60 -23.16
C SER A 754 -21.00 -3.29 -23.24
N GLN A 755 -20.16 -2.75 -24.10
CA GLN A 755 -18.73 -3.08 -24.16
C GLN A 755 -17.95 -1.78 -24.23
N ALA A 756 -16.64 -1.83 -23.95
CA ALA A 756 -15.86 -0.60 -23.94
C ALA A 756 -14.39 -0.86 -24.27
N ALA A 757 -13.69 0.26 -24.51
CA ALA A 757 -12.24 0.34 -24.55
C ALA A 757 -11.72 1.33 -23.51
N ALA A 758 -10.63 0.99 -22.82
CA ALA A 758 -9.87 1.89 -21.96
C ALA A 758 -8.54 2.29 -22.63
N ILE A 759 -8.19 3.56 -22.49
CA ILE A 759 -6.94 4.14 -22.98
C ILE A 759 -6.16 4.65 -21.79
N VAL A 760 -4.91 4.21 -21.65
CA VAL A 760 -4.05 4.66 -20.56
C VAL A 760 -3.66 6.13 -20.78
N LEU A 761 -4.06 7.01 -19.87
CA LEU A 761 -3.70 8.43 -19.93
C LEU A 761 -2.36 8.71 -19.23
N PRO A 762 -1.59 9.71 -19.69
CA PRO A 762 -0.27 9.98 -19.16
C PRO A 762 -0.33 10.67 -17.80
N GLY A 763 0.67 10.42 -16.96
CA GLY A 763 0.76 10.94 -15.60
C GLY A 763 0.43 9.88 -14.54
N SER A 764 0.85 10.15 -13.30
CA SER A 764 0.59 9.30 -12.14
C SER A 764 0.15 10.15 -10.97
N PHE A 765 -0.72 9.59 -10.13
CA PHE A 765 -1.12 10.22 -8.88
C PHE A 765 -0.14 9.88 -7.75
N LEU A 766 -0.11 10.72 -6.73
CA LEU A 766 0.73 10.55 -5.53
C LEU A 766 0.26 9.38 -4.65
N ALA A 767 -1.02 9.04 -4.69
CA ALA A 767 -1.62 7.95 -3.95
C ALA A 767 -2.63 7.19 -4.82
N GLY A 768 -3.05 6.00 -4.40
CA GLY A 768 -3.99 5.16 -5.15
C GLY A 768 -5.28 5.90 -5.50
N ALA A 769 -5.43 6.25 -6.77
CA ALA A 769 -6.53 7.08 -7.25
C ALA A 769 -7.83 6.28 -7.30
N HIS A 770 -8.88 6.81 -6.65
CA HIS A 770 -10.14 6.07 -6.55
C HIS A 770 -11.42 6.92 -6.58
N ARG A 771 -11.34 8.25 -6.48
CA ARG A 771 -12.52 9.13 -6.50
C ARG A 771 -12.25 10.37 -7.35
N GLY A 772 -12.92 10.48 -8.48
CA GLY A 772 -12.85 11.65 -9.36
C GLY A 772 -14.15 12.46 -9.33
N ARG A 773 -14.04 13.79 -9.38
CA ARG A 773 -15.18 14.70 -9.59
C ARG A 773 -14.78 15.87 -10.48
N PHE A 774 -15.68 16.26 -11.37
CA PHE A 774 -15.55 17.51 -12.10
C PHE A 774 -16.03 18.66 -11.23
N SER A 775 -15.24 19.72 -11.15
CA SER A 775 -15.67 20.98 -10.54
C SER A 775 -16.72 21.65 -11.41
N PRO A 776 -17.91 22.00 -10.89
CA PRO A 776 -18.88 22.77 -11.65
C PRO A 776 -18.40 24.22 -11.89
N TYR A 777 -17.31 24.64 -11.25
CA TYR A 777 -16.81 26.02 -11.30
C TYR A 777 -15.70 26.20 -12.34
N ASP A 778 -14.63 25.40 -12.29
CA ASP A 778 -13.53 25.48 -13.26
C ASP A 778 -13.62 24.45 -14.39
N GLY A 779 -14.56 23.50 -14.30
CA GLY A 779 -14.77 22.44 -15.27
C GLY A 779 -13.62 21.43 -15.34
N GLN A 780 -12.71 21.42 -14.39
CA GLN A 780 -11.57 20.50 -14.36
C GLN A 780 -11.84 19.32 -13.44
N LEU A 781 -11.12 18.22 -13.67
CA LEU A 781 -11.23 17.02 -12.86
C LEU A 781 -10.38 17.16 -11.60
N TYR A 782 -10.94 16.82 -10.45
CA TYR A 782 -10.20 16.64 -9.21
C TYR A 782 -10.25 15.17 -8.81
N VAL A 783 -9.14 14.66 -8.30
CA VAL A 783 -8.96 13.24 -7.98
C VAL A 783 -8.42 13.12 -6.57
N ALA A 784 -9.16 12.40 -5.73
CA ALA A 784 -8.71 11.97 -4.42
C ALA A 784 -8.14 10.55 -4.51
N GLY A 785 -7.02 10.33 -3.82
CA GLY A 785 -6.37 9.02 -3.72
C GLY A 785 -5.86 8.71 -2.32
N SER A 786 -5.58 7.43 -2.07
CA SER A 786 -5.20 6.92 -0.75
C SER A 786 -4.29 5.69 -0.83
N GLN A 787 -3.39 5.55 0.15
CA GLN A 787 -2.60 4.34 0.45
C GLN A 787 -3.37 3.31 1.30
N GLY A 788 -4.68 3.51 1.50
CA GLY A 788 -5.50 2.73 2.43
C GLY A 788 -5.44 1.21 2.25
N TRP A 789 -5.29 0.74 1.01
CA TRP A 789 -5.05 -0.66 0.65
C TRP A 789 -3.85 -0.78 -0.29
N GLY A 790 -3.35 -2.00 -0.54
CA GLY A 790 -2.13 -2.23 -1.32
C GLY A 790 -2.10 -1.50 -2.67
N ASN A 791 -1.17 -0.55 -2.83
CA ASN A 791 -0.95 0.18 -4.08
C ASN A 791 0.42 0.86 -4.17
N TYR A 792 0.80 1.23 -5.39
CA TYR A 792 2.13 1.73 -5.75
C TYR A 792 2.28 3.26 -5.68
N GLY A 793 1.36 3.96 -5.00
CA GLY A 793 1.51 5.38 -4.69
C GLY A 793 2.66 5.66 -3.70
N VAL A 794 3.04 6.93 -3.55
CA VAL A 794 4.19 7.36 -2.72
C VAL A 794 3.79 8.22 -1.51
N ALA A 795 2.51 8.56 -1.36
CA ALA A 795 1.97 9.37 -0.26
C ALA A 795 0.73 8.73 0.37
N ASP A 796 0.48 8.98 1.66
CA ASP A 796 -0.66 8.42 2.41
C ASP A 796 -2.02 8.71 1.75
N GLY A 797 -2.17 9.89 1.17
CA GLY A 797 -3.30 10.27 0.32
C GLY A 797 -2.94 11.43 -0.57
N SER A 798 -3.85 11.84 -1.45
CA SER A 798 -3.61 12.96 -2.36
C SER A 798 -4.92 13.60 -2.83
N LEU A 799 -4.89 14.91 -3.08
CA LEU A 799 -5.90 15.63 -3.85
C LEU A 799 -5.18 16.31 -5.02
N GLN A 800 -5.52 15.93 -6.25
CA GLN A 800 -4.84 16.44 -7.44
C GLN A 800 -5.86 16.86 -8.50
N ARG A 801 -5.63 18.03 -9.12
CA ARG A 801 -6.44 18.54 -10.23
C ARG A 801 -5.81 18.13 -11.55
N VAL A 802 -6.56 17.46 -12.40
CA VAL A 802 -6.18 17.11 -13.77
C VAL A 802 -6.82 18.12 -14.72
N ARG A 803 -5.96 18.96 -15.29
CA ARG A 803 -6.34 20.09 -16.13
C ARG A 803 -6.06 19.81 -17.60
N PHE A 804 -7.01 20.12 -18.48
CA PHE A 804 -6.72 20.07 -19.92
C PHE A 804 -5.66 21.10 -20.31
N ASN A 805 -4.64 20.66 -21.04
CA ASN A 805 -3.54 21.48 -21.53
C ASN A 805 -3.63 21.58 -23.06
N ASP A 806 -4.23 22.67 -23.52
CA ASP A 806 -4.55 22.98 -24.91
C ASP A 806 -3.38 23.56 -25.71
N LYS A 807 -2.21 23.77 -25.09
CA LYS A 807 -1.04 24.44 -25.71
C LYS A 807 -0.56 23.86 -27.05
N LYS A 808 -0.89 22.61 -27.39
CA LYS A 808 -0.50 21.98 -28.67
C LYS A 808 -1.60 21.95 -29.73
N ASN A 809 -2.78 22.54 -29.48
CA ASN A 809 -3.92 22.57 -30.41
C ASN A 809 -4.35 21.21 -30.99
N SER A 810 -4.07 20.10 -30.29
CA SER A 810 -4.42 18.73 -30.73
C SER A 810 -4.66 17.84 -29.51
N TYR A 811 -5.60 16.90 -29.60
CA TYR A 811 -5.84 15.89 -28.56
C TYR A 811 -5.45 14.49 -29.07
N PRO A 812 -4.39 13.86 -28.52
CA PRO A 812 -3.72 12.74 -29.18
C PRO A 812 -4.45 11.39 -29.09
N TYR A 813 -5.58 11.30 -28.39
CA TYR A 813 -6.28 10.04 -28.13
C TYR A 813 -7.62 10.00 -28.86
N PRO A 814 -8.12 8.82 -29.23
CA PRO A 814 -9.45 8.71 -29.82
C PRO A 814 -10.53 9.11 -28.82
N THR A 815 -11.59 9.72 -29.33
CA THR A 815 -12.77 10.20 -28.61
C THR A 815 -13.96 9.26 -28.75
N ASN A 816 -13.89 8.26 -29.64
CA ASN A 816 -14.89 7.21 -29.78
C ASN A 816 -14.29 5.90 -30.34
N PHE A 817 -14.97 4.79 -30.05
CA PHE A 817 -14.57 3.43 -30.37
C PHE A 817 -15.79 2.64 -30.87
N GLU A 818 -15.63 1.92 -31.97
CA GLU A 818 -16.68 1.05 -32.54
C GLU A 818 -16.07 -0.24 -33.09
N VAL A 819 -16.66 -1.39 -32.74
CA VAL A 819 -16.18 -2.71 -33.20
C VAL A 819 -16.94 -3.16 -34.44
N ARG A 820 -16.19 -3.62 -35.45
CA ARG A 820 -16.73 -4.20 -36.69
C ARG A 820 -16.33 -5.66 -36.81
N GLU A 821 -17.08 -6.41 -37.60
CA GLU A 821 -16.76 -7.80 -37.96
C GLU A 821 -15.39 -7.97 -38.63
N ASN A 822 -14.70 -6.92 -39.04
CA ASN A 822 -13.41 -7.01 -39.73
C ASN A 822 -12.38 -6.00 -39.22
N GLY A 823 -12.62 -5.36 -38.07
CA GLY A 823 -11.71 -4.35 -37.55
C GLY A 823 -12.35 -3.42 -36.54
N ILE A 824 -11.72 -2.28 -36.33
CA ILE A 824 -12.12 -1.28 -35.34
C ILE A 824 -12.15 0.08 -36.02
N ILE A 825 -13.15 0.88 -35.69
CA ILE A 825 -13.18 2.29 -36.06
C ILE A 825 -12.83 3.12 -34.81
N LEU A 826 -11.79 3.94 -34.93
CA LEU A 826 -11.43 4.95 -33.94
C LEU A 826 -11.78 6.33 -34.49
N THR A 827 -12.48 7.13 -33.69
CA THR A 827 -12.77 8.55 -34.01
C THR A 827 -11.84 9.44 -33.21
N PHE A 828 -11.28 10.48 -33.83
CA PHE A 828 -10.43 11.50 -33.21
C PHE A 828 -11.13 12.86 -33.23
N SER A 829 -10.64 13.81 -32.43
CA SER A 829 -11.23 15.14 -32.33
C SER A 829 -11.12 15.96 -33.61
N ASP A 830 -10.04 15.76 -34.35
CA ASP A 830 -9.66 16.54 -35.52
C ASP A 830 -8.58 15.80 -36.33
N ASP A 831 -8.29 16.33 -37.52
CA ASP A 831 -7.33 15.75 -38.46
C ASP A 831 -5.88 15.83 -37.97
N GLN A 832 -5.52 16.81 -37.13
CA GLN A 832 -4.16 16.92 -36.58
C GLN A 832 -3.88 15.82 -35.55
N SER A 833 -4.95 15.28 -34.97
CA SER A 833 -4.92 14.21 -33.98
C SER A 833 -4.89 12.82 -34.62
N LEU A 834 -5.07 12.71 -35.93
CA LEU A 834 -5.05 11.43 -36.64
C LEU A 834 -3.65 10.77 -36.60
N PRO A 835 -3.56 9.51 -36.16
CA PRO A 835 -2.37 8.69 -36.32
C PRO A 835 -1.99 8.43 -37.79
N SER A 836 -0.78 7.91 -37.98
CA SER A 836 -0.29 7.37 -39.26
C SER A 836 -1.17 6.20 -39.74
N THR A 837 -1.45 6.18 -41.05
CA THR A 837 -2.13 5.06 -41.74
C THR A 837 -1.19 3.90 -42.09
N ASN A 838 0.09 3.99 -41.73
CA ASN A 838 1.03 2.89 -41.88
C ASN A 838 0.69 1.76 -40.89
N ASN A 839 0.17 0.66 -41.42
CA ASN A 839 -0.21 -0.52 -40.62
C ASN A 839 0.94 -1.10 -39.78
N LYS A 840 2.21 -0.90 -40.16
CA LYS A 840 3.38 -1.41 -39.41
C LYS A 840 3.60 -0.72 -38.07
N ASP A 841 3.00 0.46 -37.87
CA ASP A 841 3.05 1.21 -36.61
C ASP A 841 1.99 0.73 -35.62
N TRP A 842 1.08 -0.15 -36.07
CA TRP A 842 0.00 -0.71 -35.28
C TRP A 842 0.25 -2.18 -34.97
N TYR A 843 -0.17 -2.59 -33.78
CA TYR A 843 -0.08 -3.95 -33.30
C TYR A 843 -1.37 -4.32 -32.56
N ALA A 844 -1.87 -5.52 -32.79
CA ALA A 844 -3.03 -6.04 -32.10
C ALA A 844 -2.75 -7.45 -31.56
N GLN A 845 -3.24 -7.73 -30.36
CA GLN A 845 -3.27 -9.07 -29.78
C GLN A 845 -4.52 -9.25 -28.92
N HIS A 846 -4.90 -10.50 -28.63
CA HIS A 846 -6.08 -10.80 -27.81
C HIS A 846 -5.91 -12.07 -26.98
N TRP A 847 -6.68 -12.16 -25.90
CA TRP A 847 -6.70 -13.30 -24.97
C TRP A 847 -8.01 -13.35 -24.17
N ASN A 848 -8.22 -14.47 -23.49
CA ASN A 848 -9.35 -14.69 -22.59
C ASN A 848 -8.90 -15.02 -21.17
N TYR A 849 -9.82 -14.84 -20.23
CA TYR A 849 -9.68 -15.26 -18.84
C TYR A 849 -10.59 -16.45 -18.55
N ARG A 850 -10.26 -17.21 -17.50
CA ARG A 850 -11.09 -18.31 -16.98
C ARG A 850 -11.88 -17.84 -15.77
N TYR A 851 -13.20 -18.02 -15.84
CA TYR A 851 -14.09 -17.81 -14.70
C TYR A 851 -14.07 -19.02 -13.78
N GLY A 852 -13.75 -18.81 -12.50
CA GLY A 852 -13.64 -19.91 -11.56
C GLY A 852 -13.31 -19.47 -10.14
N PRO A 853 -13.19 -20.45 -9.22
CA PRO A 853 -12.89 -20.20 -7.82
C PRO A 853 -11.44 -19.75 -7.57
N SER A 854 -10.56 -19.81 -8.58
CA SER A 854 -9.18 -19.33 -8.51
C SER A 854 -9.13 -17.86 -8.13
N TYR A 855 -8.05 -17.44 -7.48
CA TYR A 855 -7.84 -16.01 -7.25
C TYR A 855 -7.34 -15.35 -8.54
N GLY A 856 -8.27 -14.74 -9.28
CA GLY A 856 -8.00 -14.22 -10.61
C GLY A 856 -7.83 -15.33 -11.64
N SER A 857 -7.30 -14.97 -12.79
CA SER A 857 -7.01 -15.87 -13.91
C SER A 857 -5.69 -15.48 -14.58
N MET A 858 -4.96 -16.48 -15.06
CA MET A 858 -3.93 -16.27 -16.07
C MET A 858 -4.55 -15.80 -17.39
N GLU A 859 -3.72 -15.31 -18.30
CA GLU A 859 -4.13 -14.90 -19.64
C GLU A 859 -3.98 -16.10 -20.58
N TYR A 860 -5.08 -16.49 -21.24
CA TYR A 860 -5.14 -17.69 -22.09
C TYR A 860 -5.32 -17.33 -23.56
N SER A 861 -4.63 -18.08 -24.42
CA SER A 861 -4.77 -17.98 -25.86
C SER A 861 -6.22 -18.28 -26.26
N VAL A 862 -6.76 -17.53 -27.21
CA VAL A 862 -8.11 -17.73 -27.75
C VAL A 862 -8.12 -18.85 -28.78
N SER A 863 -7.06 -18.97 -29.58
CA SER A 863 -6.88 -20.01 -30.59
C SER A 863 -6.53 -21.37 -29.98
N ASN A 864 -5.85 -21.37 -28.83
CA ASN A 864 -5.56 -22.56 -28.03
C ASN A 864 -5.90 -22.35 -26.54
N PRO A 865 -7.18 -22.50 -26.13
CA PRO A 865 -7.65 -22.19 -24.78
C PRO A 865 -7.06 -23.04 -23.64
N ALA A 866 -6.32 -24.10 -23.97
CA ALA A 866 -5.56 -24.89 -22.99
C ALA A 866 -4.22 -24.23 -22.59
N GLU A 867 -3.68 -23.32 -23.41
CA GLU A 867 -2.38 -22.68 -23.22
C GLU A 867 -2.51 -21.24 -22.69
N THR A 868 -1.60 -20.86 -21.79
CA THR A 868 -1.42 -19.45 -21.40
C THR A 868 -0.67 -18.67 -22.49
N GLY A 869 -0.94 -17.37 -22.58
CA GLY A 869 -0.36 -16.48 -23.58
C GLY A 869 -1.42 -15.72 -24.36
N HIS A 870 -0.99 -14.94 -25.36
CA HIS A 870 -1.89 -14.17 -26.23
C HIS A 870 -1.73 -14.59 -27.68
N ASP A 871 -2.78 -14.37 -28.46
CA ASP A 871 -2.72 -14.52 -29.90
C ASP A 871 -2.43 -13.16 -30.53
N GLN A 872 -1.43 -13.08 -31.39
CA GLN A 872 -1.17 -11.89 -32.19
C GLN A 872 -2.16 -11.83 -33.36
N LEU A 873 -2.71 -10.65 -33.61
CA LEU A 873 -3.62 -10.37 -34.70
C LEU A 873 -2.92 -9.57 -35.81
N GLU A 874 -3.22 -9.92 -37.05
CA GLU A 874 -2.74 -9.22 -38.23
C GLU A 874 -3.52 -7.91 -38.44
N VAL A 875 -2.82 -6.78 -38.33
CA VAL A 875 -3.33 -5.48 -38.80
C VAL A 875 -3.01 -5.35 -40.28
N ARG A 876 -4.01 -5.64 -41.13
CA ARG A 876 -3.78 -5.70 -42.58
C ARG A 876 -3.64 -4.34 -43.22
N SER A 877 -4.51 -3.43 -42.87
CA SER A 877 -4.51 -2.06 -43.37
C SER A 877 -5.04 -1.10 -42.30
N VAL A 878 -4.64 0.17 -42.40
CA VAL A 878 -5.20 1.26 -41.60
C VAL A 878 -5.61 2.35 -42.57
N GLN A 879 -6.87 2.72 -42.57
CA GLN A 879 -7.46 3.57 -43.60
C GLN A 879 -8.24 4.71 -42.96
N ARG A 880 -8.05 5.92 -43.49
CA ARG A 880 -8.91 7.03 -43.14
C ARG A 880 -10.27 6.81 -43.79
N ILE A 881 -11.34 7.01 -43.02
CA ILE A 881 -12.71 6.92 -43.54
C ILE A 881 -13.07 8.27 -44.15
N ASP A 882 -13.10 8.34 -45.47
CA ASP A 882 -13.36 9.56 -46.25
C ASP A 882 -12.52 10.76 -45.75
N ASP A 883 -13.04 11.99 -45.87
CA ASP A 883 -12.45 13.20 -45.31
C ASP A 883 -12.79 13.42 -43.82
N THR A 884 -13.07 12.35 -43.07
CA THR A 884 -13.41 12.45 -41.64
C THR A 884 -12.20 12.22 -40.73
N SER A 885 -12.29 12.64 -39.47
CA SER A 885 -11.28 12.35 -38.45
C SER A 885 -11.46 10.94 -37.85
N LYS A 886 -11.68 9.93 -38.71
CA LYS A 886 -11.85 8.52 -38.32
C LYS A 886 -10.85 7.62 -39.03
N LEU A 887 -10.33 6.63 -38.30
CA LEU A 887 -9.51 5.55 -38.85
C LEU A 887 -10.22 4.22 -38.70
N PHE A 888 -10.30 3.47 -39.79
CA PHE A 888 -10.61 2.05 -39.78
C PHE A 888 -9.30 1.25 -39.73
N ILE A 889 -9.16 0.41 -38.70
CA ILE A 889 -8.02 -0.49 -38.50
C ILE A 889 -8.53 -1.89 -38.82
N GLU A 890 -8.09 -2.43 -39.96
CA GLU A 890 -8.53 -3.73 -40.46
C GLU A 890 -7.85 -4.86 -39.69
N ILE A 891 -8.66 -5.62 -38.94
CA ILE A 891 -8.24 -6.79 -38.17
C ILE A 891 -9.22 -7.92 -38.51
N PRO A 892 -9.02 -8.66 -39.61
CA PRO A 892 -10.02 -9.61 -40.09
C PRO A 892 -10.31 -10.78 -39.13
N GLN A 893 -9.34 -11.09 -38.28
CA GLN A 893 -9.38 -12.17 -37.27
C GLN A 893 -10.11 -11.76 -35.98
N ILE A 894 -10.52 -10.49 -35.84
CA ILE A 894 -11.17 -9.98 -34.62
C ILE A 894 -12.38 -10.82 -34.25
N GLN A 895 -12.59 -11.10 -32.98
CA GLN A 895 -13.71 -11.90 -32.47
C GLN A 895 -14.10 -11.47 -31.07
N PRO A 896 -15.26 -11.90 -30.53
CA PRO A 896 -15.58 -11.70 -29.12
C PRO A 896 -14.48 -12.27 -28.23
N VAL A 897 -14.01 -11.45 -27.29
CA VAL A 897 -12.90 -11.75 -26.37
C VAL A 897 -13.04 -10.95 -25.08
N ASN A 898 -12.48 -11.47 -24.00
CA ASN A 898 -12.36 -10.71 -22.75
C ASN A 898 -11.38 -9.55 -22.90
N GLN A 899 -10.28 -9.76 -23.64
CA GLN A 899 -9.28 -8.73 -23.83
C GLN A 899 -8.76 -8.67 -25.26
N LEU A 900 -8.93 -7.51 -25.88
CA LEU A 900 -8.19 -7.04 -27.03
C LEU A 900 -7.21 -5.96 -26.53
N HIS A 901 -5.96 -6.04 -26.99
CA HIS A 901 -4.96 -5.00 -26.83
C HIS A 901 -4.58 -4.45 -28.20
N LEU A 902 -4.71 -3.14 -28.38
CA LEU A 902 -4.32 -2.40 -29.58
C LEU A 902 -3.27 -1.36 -29.19
N HIS A 903 -2.11 -1.45 -29.83
CA HIS A 903 -0.95 -0.58 -29.61
C HIS A 903 -0.63 0.21 -30.88
N TYR A 904 -0.41 1.51 -30.73
CA TYR A 904 0.14 2.37 -31.78
C TYR A 904 1.49 2.95 -31.35
N ASN A 905 2.54 2.64 -32.11
CA ASN A 905 3.90 3.10 -31.88
C ASN A 905 4.23 4.32 -32.75
N GLY A 906 3.59 5.45 -32.47
CA GLY A 906 3.87 6.71 -33.15
C GLY A 906 4.34 7.82 -32.22
N LYS A 907 4.29 9.06 -32.72
CA LYS A 907 4.64 10.29 -31.96
C LYS A 907 3.85 10.39 -30.65
N ASN A 908 2.56 10.06 -30.69
CA ASN A 908 1.72 9.92 -29.50
C ASN A 908 1.31 8.45 -29.40
N LYS A 909 1.89 7.72 -28.45
CA LYS A 909 1.57 6.29 -28.26
C LYS A 909 0.14 6.14 -27.79
N ILE A 910 -0.55 5.11 -28.31
CA ILE A 910 -1.89 4.72 -27.85
C ILE A 910 -1.78 3.30 -27.32
N GLU A 911 -2.11 3.13 -26.04
CA GLU A 911 -2.32 1.83 -25.39
C GLU A 911 -3.81 1.67 -25.12
N LEU A 912 -4.48 0.85 -25.93
CA LEU A 912 -5.92 0.62 -25.84
C LEU A 912 -6.23 -0.83 -25.47
N PHE A 913 -7.08 -1.00 -24.46
CA PHE A 913 -7.52 -2.29 -23.94
C PHE A 913 -9.05 -2.36 -24.03
N ALA A 914 -9.59 -3.33 -24.76
CA ALA A 914 -11.04 -3.46 -24.96
C ALA A 914 -11.55 -4.86 -24.62
N THR A 915 -12.80 -4.93 -24.14
CA THR A 915 -13.57 -6.17 -24.09
C THR A 915 -14.57 -6.15 -25.24
N ILE A 916 -14.71 -7.27 -25.96
CA ILE A 916 -15.59 -7.38 -27.11
C ILE A 916 -16.60 -8.50 -26.84
N HIS A 917 -17.86 -8.12 -26.66
CA HIS A 917 -18.97 -9.05 -26.49
C HIS A 917 -19.68 -9.33 -27.81
N GLU A 918 -19.87 -8.29 -28.62
CA GLU A 918 -20.56 -8.37 -29.91
C GLU A 918 -19.78 -7.61 -30.99
N LEU A 919 -19.89 -8.12 -32.22
CA LEU A 919 -19.30 -7.49 -33.41
C LEU A 919 -20.39 -6.75 -34.19
N GLY A 920 -20.12 -5.51 -34.56
CA GLY A 920 -20.95 -4.78 -35.53
C GLY A 920 -20.80 -5.33 -36.95
N LYS A 921 -21.70 -4.93 -37.86
CA LYS A 921 -21.61 -5.26 -39.30
C LYS A 921 -20.21 -4.95 -39.86
N PRO A 922 -19.70 -5.72 -40.83
CA PRO A 922 -18.38 -5.43 -41.39
C PRO A 922 -18.39 -4.07 -42.08
N PHE A 923 -17.33 -3.30 -41.86
CA PHE A 923 -17.08 -2.09 -42.63
C PHE A 923 -16.53 -2.53 -44.00
N LYS A 924 -17.14 -2.07 -45.10
CA LYS A 924 -16.81 -2.54 -46.47
C LYS A 924 -16.29 -1.44 -47.39
N ASP A 925 -16.37 -0.20 -46.93
CA ASP A 925 -16.12 0.99 -47.76
C ASP A 925 -14.62 1.31 -47.74
N PHE A 926 -13.82 0.36 -48.25
CA PHE A 926 -12.38 0.46 -48.36
C PHE A 926 -11.84 -0.48 -49.46
N ASN A 927 -10.67 -0.18 -50.00
CA ASN A 927 -10.09 -0.99 -51.08
C ASN A 927 -9.72 -2.40 -50.60
N ASP A 928 -9.98 -3.41 -51.44
CA ASP A 928 -9.59 -4.81 -51.21
C ASP A 928 -10.29 -5.54 -50.04
N TYR A 929 -11.50 -5.13 -49.65
CA TYR A 929 -12.31 -5.88 -48.67
C TYR A 929 -12.44 -7.36 -49.06
N LYS A 930 -11.95 -8.25 -48.18
CA LYS A 930 -12.10 -9.70 -48.30
C LYS A 930 -12.81 -10.26 -47.08
N LYS A 931 -13.99 -10.84 -47.32
CA LYS A 931 -14.69 -11.59 -46.26
C LYS A 931 -13.88 -12.83 -45.90
N ILE A 932 -13.46 -12.92 -44.65
CA ILE A 932 -12.81 -14.11 -44.09
C ILE A 932 -13.86 -14.94 -43.35
N LYS A 933 -13.84 -16.26 -43.58
CA LYS A 933 -14.60 -17.18 -42.72
C LYS A 933 -13.94 -17.21 -41.35
N LYS A 934 -14.66 -16.77 -40.33
CA LYS A 934 -14.20 -16.85 -38.94
C LYS A 934 -14.39 -18.26 -38.42
N ILE A 935 -13.35 -18.78 -37.79
CA ILE A 935 -13.46 -19.93 -36.88
C ILE A 935 -13.32 -19.30 -35.51
N PHE A 936 -14.43 -19.23 -34.79
CA PHE A 936 -14.37 -18.77 -33.43
C PHE A 936 -13.56 -19.79 -32.62
N GLY A 937 -12.63 -19.31 -31.78
CA GLY A 937 -11.96 -20.17 -30.81
C GLY A 937 -12.99 -20.90 -29.95
N VAL A 938 -12.63 -22.04 -29.34
CA VAL A 938 -13.53 -22.73 -28.40
C VAL A 938 -14.05 -21.69 -27.42
N ASP A 939 -15.38 -21.61 -27.31
CA ASP A 939 -16.03 -20.62 -26.46
C ASP A 939 -15.36 -20.66 -25.07
N SER A 940 -14.89 -19.50 -24.58
CA SER A 940 -14.25 -19.41 -23.26
C SER A 940 -15.15 -19.95 -22.14
N GLN A 941 -16.44 -20.07 -22.44
CA GLN A 941 -17.49 -20.69 -21.65
C GLN A 941 -17.29 -22.20 -21.37
N ILE A 942 -16.48 -22.93 -22.15
CA ILE A 942 -16.30 -24.38 -22.00
C ILE A 942 -15.20 -24.77 -20.99
N VAL A 943 -14.30 -23.87 -20.59
CA VAL A 943 -13.28 -24.19 -19.56
C VAL A 943 -13.80 -24.02 -18.12
N ALA A 944 -15.06 -23.61 -17.96
CA ALA A 944 -15.76 -23.62 -16.68
C ALA A 944 -16.07 -25.04 -16.17
N SER A 945 -15.85 -26.10 -16.96
CA SER A 945 -16.23 -27.47 -16.61
C SER A 945 -15.27 -28.21 -15.69
N ASP A 946 -14.06 -27.68 -15.43
CA ASP A 946 -13.10 -28.33 -14.52
C ASP A 946 -12.87 -27.50 -13.24
N THR A 947 -13.97 -27.02 -12.63
CA THR A 947 -13.93 -26.36 -11.31
C THR A 947 -13.34 -27.22 -10.20
N ASP A 948 -13.12 -28.52 -10.47
CA ASP A 948 -12.57 -29.48 -9.54
C ASP A 948 -11.10 -29.86 -9.88
N ASP A 949 -10.47 -29.25 -10.89
CA ASP A 949 -9.04 -29.43 -11.19
C ASP A 949 -8.19 -28.99 -9.97
N PRO A 950 -7.37 -29.88 -9.38
CA PRO A 950 -6.54 -29.56 -8.23
C PRO A 950 -5.60 -28.37 -8.44
N ASN A 951 -5.05 -28.18 -9.66
CA ASN A 951 -4.13 -27.09 -9.96
C ASN A 951 -4.83 -25.73 -10.04
N ILE A 952 -6.10 -25.71 -10.48
CA ILE A 952 -6.93 -24.51 -10.48
C ILE A 952 -7.39 -24.21 -9.05
N LEU A 953 -7.85 -25.23 -8.32
CA LEU A 953 -8.37 -25.07 -6.97
C LEU A 953 -7.30 -24.58 -5.98
N ILE A 954 -6.08 -25.12 -6.01
CA ILE A 954 -5.01 -24.70 -5.08
C ILE A 954 -4.61 -23.23 -5.28
N SER A 955 -4.81 -22.68 -6.48
CA SER A 955 -4.56 -21.25 -6.74
C SER A 955 -5.48 -20.30 -5.95
N ALA A 956 -6.63 -20.79 -5.46
CA ALA A 956 -7.46 -20.02 -4.55
C ALA A 956 -6.72 -19.67 -3.24
N CYS A 957 -5.76 -20.51 -2.84
CA CYS A 957 -4.94 -20.31 -1.65
C CYS A 957 -3.69 -19.44 -1.94
N THR A 958 -3.17 -19.41 -3.17
CA THR A 958 -1.93 -18.69 -3.50
C THR A 958 -2.03 -17.17 -3.41
N ALA A 959 -3.26 -16.65 -3.31
CA ALA A 959 -3.52 -15.25 -3.01
C ALA A 959 -2.97 -14.79 -1.66
N CYS A 960 -3.02 -15.69 -0.68
CA CYS A 960 -2.63 -15.41 0.71
C CYS A 960 -1.45 -16.28 1.16
N HIS A 961 -1.05 -17.28 0.39
CA HIS A 961 0.00 -18.23 0.76
C HIS A 961 1.06 -18.27 -0.35
N HIS A 962 2.32 -18.06 0.01
CA HIS A 962 3.43 -18.33 -0.89
C HIS A 962 3.93 -19.76 -0.66
N MET A 963 4.61 -20.36 -1.64
CA MET A 963 5.11 -21.73 -1.52
C MET A 963 6.03 -21.90 -0.30
N LYS A 964 6.96 -20.96 -0.12
CA LYS A 964 8.00 -21.02 0.92
C LYS A 964 7.92 -19.89 1.94
N ASP A 965 7.44 -18.73 1.51
CA ASP A 965 7.41 -17.53 2.34
C ASP A 965 6.08 -17.39 3.07
N GLN A 966 6.13 -16.74 4.23
CA GLN A 966 4.92 -16.20 4.84
C GLN A 966 4.54 -14.91 4.11
N THR A 967 3.26 -14.76 3.75
CA THR A 967 2.74 -13.52 3.16
C THR A 967 1.57 -12.99 4.00
N VAL A 968 0.33 -13.12 3.53
CA VAL A 968 -0.87 -12.84 4.35
C VAL A 968 -1.11 -13.99 5.33
N GLY A 969 -0.95 -15.23 4.85
CA GLY A 969 -0.98 -16.48 5.61
C GLY A 969 0.39 -17.18 5.63
N PRO A 970 0.52 -18.27 6.40
CA PRO A 970 1.74 -19.07 6.46
C PRO A 970 2.11 -19.67 5.09
N SER A 971 3.35 -20.12 4.92
CA SER A 971 3.76 -20.77 3.67
C SER A 971 3.03 -22.10 3.45
N LEU A 972 2.88 -22.49 2.18
CA LEU A 972 2.30 -23.80 1.85
C LEU A 972 3.18 -24.95 2.38
N GLU A 973 4.51 -24.81 2.41
CA GLU A 973 5.42 -25.76 3.06
C GLU A 973 5.15 -25.91 4.58
N PHE A 974 4.88 -24.81 5.29
CA PHE A 974 4.51 -24.86 6.70
C PHE A 974 3.19 -25.62 6.91
N ILE A 975 2.17 -25.32 6.08
CA ILE A 975 0.88 -26.02 6.13
C ILE A 975 1.08 -27.51 5.87
N LYS A 976 1.82 -27.87 4.81
CA LYS A 976 2.15 -29.25 4.47
C LYS A 976 2.80 -29.99 5.64
N THR A 977 3.77 -29.36 6.29
CA THR A 977 4.49 -29.94 7.44
C THR A 977 3.57 -30.11 8.64
N LYS A 978 2.76 -29.09 8.97
CA LYS A 978 1.88 -29.11 10.14
C LYS A 978 0.74 -30.13 10.03
N TYR A 979 0.24 -30.35 8.82
CA TYR A 979 -0.93 -31.20 8.56
C TYR A 979 -0.58 -32.48 7.79
N ALA A 980 0.71 -32.88 7.76
CA ALA A 980 1.20 -34.04 7.00
C ALA A 980 0.40 -35.33 7.24
N GLU A 981 -0.07 -35.55 8.48
CA GLU A 981 -0.86 -36.71 8.88
C GLU A 981 -2.35 -36.40 9.09
N ASN A 982 -2.79 -35.18 8.79
CA ASN A 982 -4.15 -34.70 9.05
C ASN A 982 -4.72 -33.81 7.93
N PRO A 983 -4.98 -34.36 6.73
CA PRO A 983 -5.61 -33.62 5.62
C PRO A 983 -6.97 -33.03 5.99
N LYS A 984 -7.76 -33.74 6.81
CA LYS A 984 -9.05 -33.25 7.31
C LYS A 984 -8.88 -31.97 8.13
N GLY A 985 -7.78 -31.84 8.88
CA GLY A 985 -7.42 -30.63 9.62
C GLY A 985 -7.23 -29.40 8.72
N ILE A 986 -6.76 -29.58 7.48
CA ILE A 986 -6.67 -28.48 6.49
C ILE A 986 -8.08 -28.04 6.08
N VAL A 987 -8.98 -28.99 5.78
CA VAL A 987 -10.37 -28.71 5.38
C VAL A 987 -11.14 -28.01 6.49
N ASP A 988 -11.11 -28.58 7.70
CA ASP A 988 -11.83 -28.04 8.86
C ASP A 988 -11.33 -26.62 9.19
N TRP A 989 -10.01 -26.39 9.11
CA TRP A 989 -9.43 -25.06 9.30
C TRP A 989 -9.80 -24.10 8.16
N ALA A 990 -9.81 -24.52 6.90
CA ALA A 990 -10.18 -23.66 5.78
C ALA A 990 -11.67 -23.23 5.82
N ILE A 991 -12.56 -24.10 6.29
CA ILE A 991 -13.99 -23.78 6.49
C ILE A 991 -14.17 -22.78 7.63
N SER A 992 -13.52 -23.03 8.77
CA SER A 992 -13.65 -22.19 9.96
C SER A 992 -12.27 -21.84 10.53
N PRO A 993 -11.56 -20.88 9.91
CA PRO A 993 -10.19 -20.57 10.31
C PRO A 993 -10.14 -20.08 11.74
N GLN A 994 -9.42 -20.82 12.59
CA GLN A 994 -9.15 -20.39 13.96
C GLN A 994 -7.90 -19.52 13.99
N LYS A 995 -7.97 -18.43 14.75
CA LYS A 995 -6.87 -17.49 14.92
C LYS A 995 -5.82 -18.11 15.83
N ASN A 996 -4.79 -18.70 15.22
CA ASN A 996 -3.73 -19.40 15.95
C ASN A 996 -2.56 -18.47 16.35
N ASN A 997 -2.47 -17.27 15.77
CA ASN A 997 -1.49 -16.25 16.13
C ASN A 997 -2.20 -14.90 16.36
N PRO A 998 -2.14 -14.31 17.57
CA PRO A 998 -2.77 -13.03 17.87
C PRO A 998 -2.30 -11.87 16.98
N GLN A 999 -1.07 -11.95 16.47
CA GLN A 999 -0.43 -10.89 15.68
C GLN A 999 -0.79 -10.94 14.19
N LEU A 1000 -1.37 -12.04 13.70
CA LEU A 1000 -1.81 -12.17 12.31
C LEU A 1000 -3.30 -11.85 12.17
N PRO A 1001 -3.74 -11.26 11.03
CA PRO A 1001 -5.16 -11.14 10.75
C PRO A 1001 -5.80 -12.55 10.65
N PRO A 1002 -7.05 -12.71 11.10
CA PRO A 1002 -7.77 -13.97 10.90
C PRO A 1002 -7.95 -14.23 9.41
N MET A 1003 -7.67 -15.46 8.98
CA MET A 1003 -7.85 -15.88 7.60
C MET A 1003 -9.34 -15.89 7.23
N PRO A 1004 -9.72 -15.48 6.01
CA PRO A 1004 -11.09 -15.57 5.55
C PRO A 1004 -11.51 -17.04 5.42
N SER A 1005 -12.79 -17.32 5.67
CA SER A 1005 -13.37 -18.65 5.45
C SER A 1005 -13.39 -18.98 3.95
N PHE A 1006 -12.98 -20.19 3.61
CA PHE A 1006 -13.09 -20.77 2.27
C PHE A 1006 -14.31 -21.71 2.13
N SER A 1007 -15.29 -21.57 3.02
CA SER A 1007 -16.55 -22.34 2.97
C SER A 1007 -17.28 -22.27 1.63
N PHE A 1008 -17.08 -21.20 0.85
CA PHE A 1008 -17.63 -21.05 -0.50
C PHE A 1008 -17.17 -22.14 -1.50
N LEU A 1009 -16.07 -22.84 -1.22
CA LEU A 1009 -15.61 -23.96 -2.03
C LEU A 1009 -16.34 -25.27 -1.70
N GLY A 1010 -16.90 -25.39 -0.49
CA GLY A 1010 -17.43 -26.64 0.05
C GLY A 1010 -16.36 -27.67 0.40
N GLU A 1011 -16.72 -28.65 1.23
CA GLU A 1011 -15.80 -29.68 1.72
C GLU A 1011 -15.13 -30.49 0.61
N LYS A 1012 -15.88 -30.83 -0.45
CA LYS A 1012 -15.37 -31.64 -1.57
C LYS A 1012 -14.13 -31.00 -2.22
N ARG A 1013 -14.23 -29.72 -2.60
CA ARG A 1013 -13.13 -29.01 -3.28
C ARG A 1013 -11.99 -28.69 -2.33
N LEU A 1014 -12.30 -28.38 -1.06
CA LEU A 1014 -11.27 -28.19 -0.04
C LEU A 1014 -10.47 -29.47 0.22
N LYS A 1015 -11.10 -30.64 0.12
CA LYS A 1015 -10.38 -31.92 0.19
C LYS A 1015 -9.41 -32.09 -0.98
N ILE A 1016 -9.83 -31.77 -2.20
CA ILE A 1016 -8.94 -31.79 -3.38
C ILE A 1016 -7.73 -30.86 -3.18
N ILE A 1017 -7.96 -29.66 -2.64
CA ILE A 1017 -6.88 -28.71 -2.32
C ILE A 1017 -5.94 -29.29 -1.26
N ALA A 1018 -6.49 -29.86 -0.18
CA ALA A 1018 -5.71 -30.44 0.90
C ALA A 1018 -4.83 -31.59 0.40
N ASP A 1019 -5.39 -32.49 -0.41
CA ASP A 1019 -4.65 -33.59 -1.02
C ASP A 1019 -3.52 -33.03 -1.92
N LYS A 1020 -3.80 -32.01 -2.74
CA LYS A 1020 -2.80 -31.35 -3.59
C LYS A 1020 -1.70 -30.61 -2.83
N MET A 1021 -2.00 -30.02 -1.68
CA MET A 1021 -1.01 -29.36 -0.81
C MET A 1021 -0.07 -30.38 -0.14
N LEU A 1022 -0.52 -31.62 0.04
CA LEU A 1022 0.23 -32.68 0.71
C LEU A 1022 1.04 -33.55 -0.25
N GLU A 1023 0.69 -33.59 -1.55
CA GLU A 1023 1.59 -34.04 -2.64
C GLU A 1023 2.92 -33.29 -2.61
#